data_AF-Q2SAH2-F1
#
_entry.id   AF-Q2SAH2-F1
#
_cell.length_a   1.000
_cell.length_b   1.000
_cell.length_c   1.000
_cell.angle_alpha   90.00
_cell.angle_beta   90.00
_cell.angle_gamma   90.00
#
_symmetry.space_group_name_H-M   'P 1'
#
loop_
_entity.id
_entity.type
_entity.pdbx_description
1 polymer ?
#
loop_
_entity_poly.entity_id
_entity_poly.type
_entity_poly.pdbx_seq_one_letter_code
_entity_poly.pdbx_strand_id
1 'polypeptide(L)'
;MSKLSKALIVSCLGLTFSQSHAASIGDSVRLVDAYSDATNAANKRVLRHSGSYIWDVSLNPRPTDLDINDSQFFLRQGLASEECYSFESVNYPGYFIRHEGFRLKISEDVEMYPTSREDATFCFDDYGKLAAFNYSDYKFGFEQENGLNAWKITNDPQLQRSIRLETSDILHTPFSNDGSENNKQGYNWYLDRHFVNCSNSDNGALQGFQLERDNSGKQIRYRFKCDSYKEVVNKEIKSTAINDDGDGNSIYLDRHNVDCGYNPVISFKLTRVGSDHIKYDYICGDKELLSSKPIYERHTSYGADGASDSNFGSSLYLDRHNVDCPDGNFISAFKLHVNGSHEYRYNYTCRPFIDSKSSEVNWQPSAGRSSSSSANPRLFFRVIERTNVEITLESDDVDTFLYLVDESGRVIRYNNDFHINPDDDNTNSRIALTLDPGSYAAVSATNGIAYGDGIISIESAFGTVTNIYGGNEVRNALHKAETIFAGESDNIRENKDDLFEFMTWRRPDIQPISFDLPYVKKHVEVSSCVNAIGVSVVRFALFASSLAGLPAKFSNDEINAVVYKLSQSSLPAGLQAAIIRYHNQVGAYDKAKAALNVLSQINNASLIYPIFQAYKGKMVFGDWIKAFVTLSLQLTAWIASDGTAFIAEAGFVIMSADALAESSADVYHYCRS
;
A
#
# COMPACT_ATOMS: atom_id res chain seq x y z
N MET A 1 -41.71 0.05 5.18
CA MET A 1 -40.25 0.03 4.94
C MET A 1 -39.89 0.87 3.71
N SER A 2 -40.13 2.17 3.73
CA SER A 2 -39.68 3.10 2.68
C SER A 2 -39.45 4.47 3.29
N LYS A 3 -38.41 5.17 2.83
CA LYS A 3 -37.79 6.43 3.33
C LYS A 3 -36.54 6.29 4.21
N LEU A 4 -36.41 5.29 5.09
CA LEU A 4 -35.14 5.08 5.84
C LEU A 4 -34.00 4.48 4.99
N SER A 5 -34.31 3.67 3.97
CA SER A 5 -33.29 3.01 3.15
C SER A 5 -32.54 3.94 2.18
N LYS A 6 -33.08 5.11 1.85
CA LYS A 6 -32.43 6.09 0.96
C LYS A 6 -31.55 7.09 1.71
N ALA A 7 -31.85 7.38 2.98
CA ALA A 7 -31.02 8.25 3.82
C ALA A 7 -29.71 7.56 4.27
N LEU A 8 -29.75 6.23 4.49
CA LEU A 8 -28.57 5.46 4.89
C LEU A 8 -27.49 5.33 3.80
N ILE A 9 -27.88 5.33 2.51
CA ILE A 9 -26.92 5.21 1.40
C ILE A 9 -26.19 6.53 1.13
N VAL A 10 -26.83 7.67 1.37
CA VAL A 10 -26.24 9.00 1.11
C VAL A 10 -25.32 9.46 2.25
N SER A 11 -25.53 9.00 3.48
CA SER A 11 -24.68 9.34 4.62
C SER A 11 -23.34 8.58 4.68
N CYS A 12 -23.18 7.48 3.93
CA CYS A 12 -21.95 6.67 3.93
C CYS A 12 -20.92 7.10 2.86
N LEU A 13 -21.28 7.98 1.91
CA LEU A 13 -20.41 8.44 0.82
C LEU A 13 -19.75 9.81 1.09
N GLY A 14 -19.99 10.40 2.27
CA GLY A 14 -19.63 11.78 2.59
C GLY A 14 -18.57 11.93 3.69
N LEU A 15 -17.58 11.03 3.77
CA LEU A 15 -16.38 11.27 4.58
C LEU A 15 -15.17 11.35 3.64
N THR A 16 -14.64 12.57 3.57
CA THR A 16 -13.42 12.99 2.92
C THR A 16 -12.29 12.00 3.17
N PHE A 17 -11.75 11.44 2.09
CA PHE A 17 -10.44 10.79 2.09
C PHE A 17 -9.42 11.77 2.68
N SER A 18 -8.91 11.44 3.85
CA SER A 18 -7.74 12.10 4.44
C SER A 18 -6.49 11.61 3.70
N GLN A 19 -6.20 12.34 2.61
CA GLN A 19 -4.90 12.58 1.97
C GLN A 19 -3.99 11.38 1.69
N SER A 20 -4.06 10.88 0.45
CA SER A 20 -2.84 10.69 -0.33
C SER A 20 -2.31 12.07 -0.73
N HIS A 21 -1.07 12.40 -0.36
CA HIS A 21 -0.17 13.43 -0.90
C HIS A 21 -0.84 14.45 -1.85
N ALA A 22 -1.16 15.65 -1.35
CA ALA A 22 -1.61 16.73 -2.21
C ALA A 22 -0.40 17.30 -2.97
N ALA A 23 -0.24 16.94 -4.25
CA ALA A 23 0.83 17.46 -5.10
C ALA A 23 0.89 19.00 -5.07
N SER A 24 2.08 19.55 -4.92
CA SER A 24 2.36 20.98 -4.83
C SER A 24 3.00 21.53 -6.11
N ILE A 25 2.90 22.84 -6.32
CA ILE A 25 3.57 23.51 -7.45
C ILE A 25 5.08 23.26 -7.37
N GLY A 26 5.65 22.74 -8.45
CA GLY A 26 7.05 22.34 -8.56
C GLY A 26 7.27 20.82 -8.53
N ASP A 27 6.29 20.05 -8.05
CA ASP A 27 6.40 18.60 -7.95
C ASP A 27 6.40 17.94 -9.33
N SER A 28 7.17 16.87 -9.46
CA SER A 28 7.00 15.94 -10.58
C SER A 28 5.84 14.99 -10.26
N VAL A 29 4.81 15.03 -11.10
CA VAL A 29 3.59 14.23 -10.94
C VAL A 29 3.36 13.32 -12.14
N ARG A 30 2.68 12.21 -11.90
CA ARG A 30 1.98 11.45 -12.94
C ARG A 30 0.49 11.73 -12.82
N LEU A 31 -0.15 11.94 -13.97
CA LEU A 31 -1.60 12.01 -14.05
C LEU A 31 -2.13 10.59 -14.24
N VAL A 32 -2.83 10.07 -13.23
CA VAL A 32 -3.31 8.68 -13.16
C VAL A 32 -4.82 8.67 -13.35
N ASP A 33 -5.33 7.74 -14.16
CA ASP A 33 -6.78 7.52 -14.23
C ASP A 33 -7.25 6.95 -12.89
N ALA A 34 -8.11 7.69 -12.19
CA ALA A 34 -8.60 7.33 -10.86
C ALA A 34 -9.44 6.03 -10.84
N TYR A 35 -9.89 5.55 -12.00
CA TYR A 35 -10.57 4.25 -12.15
C TYR A 35 -9.60 3.08 -12.37
N SER A 36 -8.30 3.33 -12.55
CA SER A 36 -7.29 2.27 -12.61
C SER A 36 -6.96 1.75 -11.20
N ASP A 37 -6.62 0.46 -11.09
CA ASP A 37 -6.39 -0.21 -9.80
C ASP A 37 -5.13 0.35 -9.12
N ALA A 38 -5.32 1.29 -8.18
CA ALA A 38 -4.25 1.97 -7.45
C ALA A 38 -3.36 1.04 -6.60
N THR A 39 -3.77 -0.22 -6.39
CA THR A 39 -3.03 -1.18 -5.56
C THR A 39 -2.16 -2.15 -6.35
N ASN A 40 -2.26 -2.14 -7.69
CA ASN A 40 -1.49 -3.01 -8.56
C ASN A 40 -0.75 -2.21 -9.64
N ALA A 41 0.57 -2.06 -9.47
CA ALA A 41 1.43 -1.37 -10.43
C ALA A 41 1.30 -1.89 -11.87
N ALA A 42 0.92 -3.16 -12.08
CA ALA A 42 0.72 -3.74 -13.41
C ALA A 42 -0.55 -3.23 -14.12
N ASN A 43 -1.55 -2.74 -13.38
CA ASN A 43 -2.84 -2.29 -13.92
C ASN A 43 -3.03 -0.77 -13.83
N LYS A 44 -2.05 -0.06 -13.26
CA LYS A 44 -2.04 1.40 -13.16
C LYS A 44 -1.94 2.01 -14.55
N ARG A 45 -2.88 2.90 -14.88
CA ARG A 45 -2.92 3.58 -16.17
C ARG A 45 -2.64 5.07 -16.01
N VAL A 46 -1.74 5.58 -16.84
CA VAL A 46 -1.23 6.95 -16.74
C VAL A 46 -1.32 7.67 -18.08
N LEU A 47 -1.36 9.00 -18.01
CA LEU A 47 -1.13 9.85 -19.17
C LEU A 47 0.35 9.78 -19.53
N ARG A 48 0.65 9.39 -20.76
CA ARG A 48 2.01 9.38 -21.32
C ARG A 48 1.98 10.03 -22.69
N HIS A 49 2.93 10.92 -22.96
CA HIS A 49 3.08 11.45 -24.31
C HIS A 49 3.80 10.44 -25.21
N SER A 50 3.46 10.40 -26.50
CA SER A 50 4.15 9.60 -27.50
C SER A 50 4.09 10.33 -28.83
N GLY A 51 5.24 10.79 -29.31
CA GLY A 51 5.27 11.92 -30.24
C GLY A 51 4.78 13.17 -29.52
N SER A 52 3.88 13.95 -30.13
CA SER A 52 3.26 15.08 -29.44
C SER A 52 1.98 14.72 -28.68
N TYR A 53 1.31 13.61 -28.98
CA TYR A 53 -0.02 13.32 -28.42
C TYR A 53 0.02 12.58 -27.08
N ILE A 54 -1.00 12.81 -26.24
CA ILE A 54 -1.17 12.14 -24.94
C ILE A 54 -2.03 10.88 -25.08
N TRP A 55 -1.52 9.76 -24.58
CA TRP A 55 -2.12 8.44 -24.61
C TRP A 55 -2.34 7.88 -23.22
N ASP A 56 -3.37 7.06 -23.07
CA ASP A 56 -3.64 6.29 -21.87
C ASP A 56 -2.91 4.94 -21.97
N VAL A 57 -1.91 4.75 -21.13
CA VAL A 57 -1.05 3.56 -21.14
C VAL A 57 -0.99 2.92 -19.77
N SER A 58 -0.98 1.58 -19.76
CA SER A 58 -0.62 0.81 -18.57
C SER A 58 0.89 0.89 -18.38
N LEU A 59 1.33 1.33 -17.21
CA LEU A 59 2.75 1.25 -16.84
C LEU A 59 3.07 -0.22 -16.55
N ASN A 60 4.06 -0.75 -17.26
CA ASN A 60 4.61 -2.09 -16.99
C ASN A 60 5.12 -2.14 -15.53
N PRO A 61 5.03 -3.28 -14.81
CA PRO A 61 5.71 -3.47 -13.52
C PRO A 61 7.20 -3.12 -13.50
N ARG A 62 7.85 -3.12 -14.67
CA ARG A 62 9.20 -2.58 -14.88
C ARG A 62 9.16 -1.61 -16.07
N PRO A 63 8.74 -0.35 -15.86
CA PRO A 63 8.68 0.62 -16.94
C PRO A 63 10.10 1.00 -17.37
N THR A 64 10.30 1.29 -18.66
CA THR A 64 11.59 1.79 -19.15
C THR A 64 11.78 3.24 -18.71
N ASP A 65 13.01 3.75 -18.74
CA ASP A 65 13.26 5.17 -18.42
C ASP A 65 12.52 6.11 -19.39
N LEU A 66 12.29 5.68 -20.64
CA LEU A 66 11.45 6.42 -21.58
C LEU A 66 9.98 6.43 -21.14
N ASP A 67 9.42 5.28 -20.75
CA ASP A 67 8.03 5.21 -20.25
C ASP A 67 7.84 6.08 -19.00
N ILE A 68 8.83 6.07 -18.11
CA ILE A 68 8.87 6.87 -16.88
C ILE A 68 8.87 8.36 -17.24
N ASN A 69 9.81 8.78 -18.08
CA ASN A 69 10.01 10.17 -18.45
C ASN A 69 8.83 10.74 -19.26
N ASP A 70 8.27 9.96 -20.19
CA ASP A 70 7.14 10.39 -21.01
C ASP A 70 5.82 10.52 -20.22
N SER A 71 5.73 9.90 -19.05
CA SER A 71 4.53 9.89 -18.18
C SER A 71 4.62 10.85 -17.01
N GLN A 72 5.73 11.59 -16.87
CA GLN A 72 5.95 12.53 -15.80
C GLN A 72 5.87 13.98 -16.28
N PHE A 73 5.25 14.81 -15.44
CA PHE A 73 5.07 16.23 -15.69
C PHE A 73 5.40 17.03 -14.44
N PHE A 74 6.10 18.16 -14.56
CA PHE A 74 6.19 19.14 -13.48
C PHE A 74 4.86 19.87 -13.36
N LEU A 75 4.30 19.87 -12.16
CA LEU A 75 3.13 20.67 -11.82
C LEU A 75 3.55 22.13 -11.72
N ARG A 76 3.08 22.97 -12.65
CA ARG A 76 3.34 24.41 -12.67
C ARG A 76 2.09 25.18 -12.32
N GLN A 77 2.29 26.40 -11.85
CA GLN A 77 1.21 27.38 -11.76
C GLN A 77 0.61 27.58 -13.16
N GLY A 78 -0.71 27.70 -13.24
CA GLY A 78 -1.42 27.80 -14.51
C GLY A 78 -0.96 28.99 -15.33
N LEU A 79 -0.65 28.75 -16.60
CA LEU A 79 -0.13 29.80 -17.50
C LEU A 79 -1.14 30.93 -17.73
N ALA A 80 -2.45 30.65 -17.70
CA ALA A 80 -3.50 31.66 -17.85
C ALA A 80 -4.18 32.07 -16.53
N SER A 81 -3.97 31.31 -15.45
CA SER A 81 -4.56 31.59 -14.14
C SER A 81 -3.72 31.00 -13.01
N GLU A 82 -3.46 31.83 -12.00
CA GLU A 82 -2.70 31.45 -10.80
C GLU A 82 -3.45 30.47 -9.89
N GLU A 83 -4.77 30.36 -10.04
CA GLU A 83 -5.64 29.44 -9.27
C GLU A 83 -5.75 28.04 -9.92
N CYS A 84 -5.15 27.87 -11.09
CA CYS A 84 -5.19 26.64 -11.88
C CYS A 84 -3.77 26.10 -12.13
N TYR A 85 -3.67 25.02 -12.89
CA TYR A 85 -2.44 24.26 -13.07
C TYR A 85 -2.07 24.14 -14.54
N SER A 86 -0.77 24.05 -14.81
CA SER A 86 -0.20 23.66 -16.10
C SER A 86 0.79 22.52 -15.89
N PHE A 87 0.87 21.60 -16.85
CA PHE A 87 1.67 20.38 -16.71
C PHE A 87 2.82 20.40 -17.73
N GLU A 88 4.03 20.67 -17.28
CA GLU A 88 5.23 20.73 -18.11
C GLU A 88 5.86 19.33 -18.24
N SER A 89 6.21 18.88 -19.44
CA SER A 89 6.89 17.59 -19.65
C SER A 89 8.25 17.54 -18.95
N VAL A 90 8.53 16.43 -18.25
CA VAL A 90 9.83 16.24 -17.57
C VAL A 90 10.99 16.05 -18.55
N ASN A 91 10.77 15.35 -19.66
CA ASN A 91 11.82 15.07 -20.65
C ASN A 91 11.83 16.01 -21.86
N TYR A 92 10.82 16.85 -22.02
CA TYR A 92 10.81 17.96 -22.97
C TYR A 92 10.56 19.28 -22.23
N PRO A 93 11.58 19.86 -21.56
CA PRO A 93 11.43 21.12 -20.84
C PRO A 93 10.89 22.23 -21.75
N GLY A 94 9.99 23.07 -21.22
CA GLY A 94 9.27 24.09 -21.99
C GLY A 94 8.07 23.57 -22.79
N TYR A 95 7.85 22.25 -22.89
CA TYR A 95 6.66 21.69 -23.51
C TYR A 95 5.59 21.43 -22.44
N PHE A 96 4.37 21.91 -22.68
CA PHE A 96 3.26 21.74 -21.74
C PHE A 96 2.14 20.91 -22.37
N ILE A 97 1.41 20.15 -21.53
CA ILE A 97 0.14 19.58 -21.96
C ILE A 97 -0.80 20.74 -22.33
N ARG A 98 -1.35 20.68 -23.53
CA ARG A 98 -2.40 21.57 -24.02
C ARG A 98 -3.43 20.82 -24.83
N HIS A 99 -4.61 21.40 -25.00
CA HIS A 99 -5.58 20.89 -25.96
C HIS A 99 -5.43 21.57 -27.34
N GLU A 100 -5.71 20.83 -28.41
CA GLU A 100 -5.77 21.32 -29.79
C GLU A 100 -6.79 20.51 -30.57
N GLY A 101 -7.81 21.14 -31.14
CA GLY A 101 -8.91 20.40 -31.76
C GLY A 101 -9.51 19.37 -30.79
N PHE A 102 -9.57 19.73 -29.50
CA PHE A 102 -9.94 18.90 -28.34
C PHE A 102 -8.96 17.78 -27.97
N ARG A 103 -7.97 17.45 -28.80
CA ARG A 103 -6.95 16.41 -28.52
C ARG A 103 -5.90 16.94 -27.55
N LEU A 104 -5.50 16.15 -26.54
CA LEU A 104 -4.39 16.53 -25.66
C LEU A 104 -3.04 16.18 -26.29
N LYS A 105 -2.11 17.12 -26.23
CA LYS A 105 -0.73 17.02 -26.73
C LYS A 105 0.25 17.80 -25.85
N ILE A 106 1.53 17.46 -25.89
CA ILE A 106 2.61 18.35 -25.41
C ILE A 106 3.02 19.34 -26.50
N SER A 107 3.33 20.57 -26.13
CA SER A 107 3.76 21.60 -27.09
C SER A 107 4.55 22.74 -26.43
N GLU A 108 5.54 23.29 -27.14
CA GLU A 108 6.36 24.44 -26.71
C GLU A 108 5.74 25.81 -27.03
N ASP A 109 4.78 25.85 -27.96
CA ASP A 109 4.14 27.08 -28.46
C ASP A 109 3.19 27.76 -27.44
N VAL A 110 3.16 27.29 -26.19
CA VAL A 110 2.25 27.80 -25.16
C VAL A 110 2.52 29.24 -24.75
N GLU A 111 3.73 29.74 -24.97
CA GLU A 111 4.06 31.16 -24.73
C GLU A 111 3.86 32.05 -25.96
N MET A 112 3.56 31.46 -27.13
CA MET A 112 3.49 32.20 -28.39
C MET A 112 2.21 33.04 -28.53
N TYR A 113 1.09 32.57 -27.98
CA TYR A 113 -0.20 33.25 -28.03
C TYR A 113 -0.94 33.16 -26.68
N PRO A 114 -1.74 34.20 -26.29
CA PRO A 114 -2.54 34.15 -25.07
C PRO A 114 -3.48 32.92 -25.01
N THR A 115 -4.10 32.57 -26.14
CA THR A 115 -4.97 31.39 -26.26
C THR A 115 -4.20 30.09 -25.99
N SER A 116 -2.93 30.01 -26.36
CA SER A 116 -2.10 28.83 -26.12
C SER A 116 -1.78 28.64 -24.63
N ARG A 117 -1.71 29.74 -23.84
CA ARG A 117 -1.61 29.68 -22.37
C ARG A 117 -2.90 29.15 -21.76
N GLU A 118 -4.04 29.60 -22.28
CA GLU A 118 -5.36 29.13 -21.85
C GLU A 118 -5.58 27.65 -22.17
N ASP A 119 -5.17 27.21 -23.37
CA ASP A 119 -5.27 25.81 -23.81
C ASP A 119 -4.40 24.86 -22.98
N ALA A 120 -3.37 25.40 -22.32
CA ALA A 120 -2.44 24.69 -21.45
C ALA A 120 -2.74 24.87 -19.95
N THR A 121 -3.85 25.51 -19.60
CA THR A 121 -4.26 25.74 -18.21
C THR A 121 -5.49 24.91 -17.87
N PHE A 122 -5.43 24.19 -16.75
CA PHE A 122 -6.47 23.27 -16.31
C PHE A 122 -6.79 23.43 -14.83
N CYS A 123 -8.07 23.33 -14.49
CA CYS A 123 -8.54 23.53 -13.13
C CYS A 123 -9.24 22.26 -12.64
N PHE A 124 -8.99 21.85 -11.41
CA PHE A 124 -9.75 20.76 -10.78
C PHE A 124 -11.16 21.23 -10.44
N ASP A 125 -12.17 20.39 -10.72
CA ASP A 125 -13.50 20.56 -10.15
C ASP A 125 -13.63 19.86 -8.78
N ASP A 126 -14.75 20.11 -8.09
CA ASP A 126 -15.07 19.54 -6.77
C ASP A 126 -15.11 17.99 -6.75
N TYR A 127 -15.07 17.34 -7.92
CA TYR A 127 -15.12 15.88 -8.10
C TYR A 127 -13.80 15.29 -8.61
N GLY A 128 -12.71 16.07 -8.62
CA GLY A 128 -11.38 15.62 -9.03
C GLY A 128 -11.23 15.40 -10.54
N LYS A 129 -12.03 16.08 -11.36
CA LYS A 129 -11.85 16.10 -12.82
C LYS A 129 -11.09 17.36 -13.23
N LEU A 130 -10.17 17.23 -14.18
CA LEU A 130 -9.46 18.36 -14.77
C LEU A 130 -10.28 18.95 -15.91
N ALA A 131 -10.73 20.20 -15.74
CA ALA A 131 -11.42 21.00 -16.74
C ALA A 131 -10.44 21.92 -17.46
N ALA A 132 -10.64 22.15 -18.76
CA ALA A 132 -9.90 23.18 -19.51
C ALA A 132 -10.32 24.58 -19.04
N PHE A 133 -9.35 25.46 -18.82
CA PHE A 133 -9.60 26.82 -18.31
C PHE A 133 -10.53 27.62 -19.23
N ASN A 134 -10.28 27.59 -20.54
CA ASN A 134 -11.13 28.27 -21.53
C ASN A 134 -12.40 27.50 -21.94
N TYR A 135 -12.56 26.26 -21.47
CA TYR A 135 -13.74 25.42 -21.71
C TYR A 135 -14.10 24.62 -20.46
N SER A 136 -14.65 25.27 -19.44
CA SER A 136 -14.89 24.67 -18.11
C SER A 136 -15.77 23.41 -18.12
N ASP A 137 -16.68 23.27 -19.10
CA ASP A 137 -17.52 22.08 -19.28
C ASP A 137 -16.78 20.90 -19.92
N TYR A 138 -15.63 21.16 -20.56
CA TYR A 138 -14.81 20.18 -21.23
C TYR A 138 -13.71 19.70 -20.30
N LYS A 139 -13.78 18.41 -19.97
CA LYS A 139 -12.92 17.77 -18.98
C LYS A 139 -12.10 16.67 -19.61
N PHE A 140 -11.02 16.28 -18.94
CA PHE A 140 -10.18 15.18 -19.40
C PHE A 140 -11.02 13.91 -19.56
N GLY A 141 -10.85 13.26 -20.70
CA GLY A 141 -11.49 12.01 -21.05
C GLY A 141 -10.71 11.33 -22.17
N PHE A 142 -11.08 10.10 -22.52
CA PHE A 142 -10.45 9.43 -23.65
C PHE A 142 -11.48 8.86 -24.63
N GLU A 143 -11.06 8.73 -25.87
CA GLU A 143 -11.78 8.02 -26.92
C GLU A 143 -10.81 7.11 -27.67
N GLN A 144 -11.33 6.06 -28.28
CA GLN A 144 -10.51 5.08 -28.96
C GLN A 144 -10.08 5.61 -30.33
N GLU A 145 -8.77 5.70 -30.55
CA GLU A 145 -8.16 6.08 -31.83
C GLU A 145 -7.16 4.98 -32.23
N ASN A 146 -7.38 4.34 -33.37
CA ASN A 146 -6.54 3.23 -33.88
C ASN A 146 -6.30 2.10 -32.85
N GLY A 147 -7.30 1.81 -32.01
CA GLY A 147 -7.22 0.77 -30.98
C GLY A 147 -6.55 1.19 -29.67
N LEU A 148 -6.07 2.44 -29.57
CA LEU A 148 -5.50 3.01 -28.36
C LEU A 148 -6.44 4.04 -27.73
N ASN A 149 -6.38 4.18 -26.41
CA ASN A 149 -7.13 5.19 -25.69
C ASN A 149 -6.39 6.52 -25.77
N ALA A 150 -7.05 7.50 -26.37
CA ALA A 150 -6.45 8.74 -26.76
C ALA A 150 -7.02 9.84 -25.84
N TRP A 151 -6.20 10.55 -25.05
CA TRP A 151 -6.64 11.62 -24.14
C TRP A 151 -7.04 12.93 -24.82
N LYS A 152 -8.23 13.44 -24.48
CA LYS A 152 -8.85 14.66 -25.03
C LYS A 152 -9.59 15.42 -23.94
N ILE A 153 -10.02 16.64 -24.25
CA ILE A 153 -11.05 17.35 -23.49
C ILE A 153 -12.43 17.06 -24.09
N THR A 154 -13.43 16.78 -23.27
CA THR A 154 -14.79 16.40 -23.72
C THR A 154 -15.86 16.85 -22.73
N ASN A 155 -17.01 17.26 -23.26
CA ASN A 155 -18.21 17.54 -22.48
C ASN A 155 -19.15 16.32 -22.38
N ASP A 156 -18.82 15.18 -23.01
CA ASP A 156 -19.56 13.92 -22.87
C ASP A 156 -19.25 13.27 -21.50
N PRO A 157 -20.23 13.19 -20.58
CA PRO A 157 -20.01 12.64 -19.24
C PRO A 157 -19.55 11.17 -19.23
N GLN A 158 -19.83 10.38 -20.27
CA GLN A 158 -19.43 8.96 -20.33
C GLN A 158 -17.95 8.78 -20.65
N LEU A 159 -17.38 9.72 -21.39
CA LEU A 159 -15.98 9.71 -21.80
C LEU A 159 -15.05 10.38 -20.78
N GLN A 160 -15.59 11.23 -19.91
CA GLN A 160 -14.83 11.92 -18.86
C GLN A 160 -14.22 10.93 -17.85
N ARG A 161 -13.04 11.29 -17.35
CA ARG A 161 -12.32 10.56 -16.32
C ARG A 161 -11.94 11.48 -15.18
N SER A 162 -11.88 10.91 -13.97
CA SER A 162 -11.30 11.58 -12.82
C SER A 162 -9.79 11.33 -12.84
N ILE A 163 -9.02 12.36 -12.55
CA ILE A 163 -7.56 12.28 -12.57
C ILE A 163 -7.05 12.43 -11.15
N ARG A 164 -6.19 11.50 -10.75
CA ARG A 164 -5.39 11.63 -9.54
C ARG A 164 -3.99 12.09 -9.92
N LEU A 165 -3.49 13.10 -9.23
CA LEU A 165 -2.07 13.42 -9.27
C LEU A 165 -1.36 12.53 -8.27
N GLU A 166 -0.38 11.79 -8.75
CA GLU A 166 0.51 11.04 -7.89
C GLU A 166 1.91 11.62 -8.06
N THR A 167 2.48 12.09 -6.96
CA THR A 167 3.89 12.50 -6.94
C THR A 167 4.74 11.32 -7.37
N SER A 168 5.67 11.57 -8.29
CA SER A 168 6.52 10.52 -8.81
C SER A 168 7.56 10.11 -7.77
N ASP A 169 7.64 8.82 -7.46
CA ASP A 169 8.72 8.24 -6.61
C ASP A 169 10.12 8.52 -7.17
N ILE A 170 10.21 8.84 -8.47
CA ILE A 170 11.44 9.20 -9.18
C ILE A 170 11.40 10.69 -9.51
N LEU A 171 12.32 11.43 -8.92
CA LEU A 171 12.54 12.87 -9.07
C LEU A 171 13.77 13.14 -9.93
N HIS A 172 13.87 14.36 -10.43
CA HIS A 172 14.97 14.80 -11.29
C HIS A 172 15.43 16.20 -10.91
N THR A 173 16.73 16.44 -10.95
CA THR A 173 17.25 17.81 -11.02
C THR A 173 17.08 18.33 -12.46
N PRO A 174 16.99 19.65 -12.69
CA PRO A 174 17.01 20.22 -14.04
C PRO A 174 18.26 19.78 -14.82
N PHE A 175 18.13 19.65 -16.14
CA PHE A 175 19.29 19.44 -17.00
C PHE A 175 20.21 20.66 -16.96
N SER A 176 21.52 20.39 -16.92
CA SER A 176 22.55 21.41 -17.03
C SER A 176 23.68 20.91 -17.92
N ASN A 177 24.47 21.82 -18.51
CA ASN A 177 25.60 21.46 -19.36
C ASN A 177 26.60 20.59 -18.59
N ASP A 178 27.18 19.57 -19.21
CA ASP A 178 28.16 18.68 -18.58
C ASP A 178 29.61 19.21 -18.58
N GLY A 179 29.82 20.37 -19.21
CA GLY A 179 31.12 21.02 -19.39
C GLY A 179 31.87 20.60 -20.63
N SER A 180 31.29 19.78 -21.51
CA SER A 180 31.95 19.31 -22.73
C SER A 180 31.98 20.33 -23.88
N GLU A 181 31.37 21.51 -23.69
CA GLU A 181 31.41 22.58 -24.69
C GLU A 181 32.81 23.21 -24.83
N ASN A 182 33.20 23.57 -26.05
CA ASN A 182 34.48 24.21 -26.39
C ASN A 182 35.74 23.34 -26.21
N ASN A 183 35.71 22.05 -26.60
CA ASN A 183 36.83 21.10 -26.50
C ASN A 183 37.32 20.83 -25.07
N LYS A 184 36.48 21.09 -24.06
CA LYS A 184 36.72 20.70 -22.68
C LYS A 184 36.15 19.30 -22.44
N GLN A 185 36.79 18.51 -21.60
CA GLN A 185 36.27 17.20 -21.17
C GLN A 185 35.19 17.48 -20.12
N GLY A 186 34.04 16.80 -20.13
CA GLY A 186 32.91 17.11 -19.24
C GLY A 186 33.25 16.92 -17.76
N TYR A 187 33.87 17.91 -17.12
CA TYR A 187 34.43 17.84 -15.78
C TYR A 187 33.36 17.93 -14.68
N ASN A 188 33.74 17.60 -13.45
CA ASN A 188 32.88 17.71 -12.27
C ASN A 188 32.41 19.17 -11.98
N TRP A 189 32.95 20.17 -12.70
CA TRP A 189 32.62 21.60 -12.58
C TRP A 189 31.13 21.91 -12.65
N TYR A 190 30.34 21.08 -13.31
CA TYR A 190 28.91 21.31 -13.50
C TYR A 190 28.03 20.46 -12.58
N LEU A 191 28.62 19.49 -11.86
CA LEU A 191 27.89 18.72 -10.85
C LEU A 191 27.41 19.60 -9.69
N ASP A 192 28.05 20.75 -9.47
CA ASP A 192 27.68 21.72 -8.44
C ASP A 192 26.34 22.45 -8.69
N ARG A 193 25.81 22.34 -9.90
CA ARG A 193 24.51 22.90 -10.30
C ARG A 193 23.34 22.03 -9.87
N HIS A 194 23.61 20.79 -9.47
CA HIS A 194 22.58 19.81 -9.15
C HIS A 194 22.38 19.71 -7.64
N PHE A 195 21.15 19.92 -7.21
CA PHE A 195 20.74 19.76 -5.83
C PHE A 195 19.76 18.60 -5.72
N VAL A 196 20.26 17.45 -5.25
CA VAL A 196 19.41 16.28 -4.97
C VAL A 196 18.76 16.51 -3.62
N ASN A 197 17.43 16.62 -3.61
CA ASN A 197 16.71 17.04 -2.42
C ASN A 197 15.37 16.31 -2.27
N CYS A 198 15.27 15.48 -1.25
CA CYS A 198 14.04 14.80 -0.86
C CYS A 198 13.19 15.59 0.15
N SER A 199 13.58 16.82 0.53
CA SER A 199 12.81 17.63 1.47
C SER A 199 11.44 18.08 0.93
N ASN A 200 11.29 18.18 -0.39
CA ASN A 200 10.08 18.69 -1.03
C ASN A 200 9.02 17.59 -1.27
N SER A 201 9.39 16.32 -1.09
CA SER A 201 8.51 15.15 -1.27
C SER A 201 8.02 14.61 0.08
N ASP A 202 7.31 15.42 0.86
CA ASP A 202 6.88 15.09 2.23
C ASP A 202 8.04 14.66 3.17
N ASN A 203 9.17 15.38 3.08
CA ASN A 203 10.37 15.11 3.89
C ASN A 203 10.91 13.67 3.74
N GLY A 204 10.99 13.18 2.51
CA GLY A 204 11.47 11.84 2.17
C GLY A 204 12.96 11.63 2.44
N ALA A 205 13.34 10.37 2.66
CA ALA A 205 14.73 9.94 2.70
C ALA A 205 15.19 9.49 1.31
N LEU A 206 16.44 9.76 0.96
CA LEU A 206 17.01 9.36 -0.31
C LEU A 206 17.11 7.83 -0.37
N GLN A 207 16.41 7.21 -1.33
CA GLN A 207 16.46 5.76 -1.57
C GLN A 207 17.49 5.41 -2.64
N GLY A 208 17.66 6.28 -3.64
CA GLY A 208 18.53 6.02 -4.78
C GLY A 208 18.85 7.27 -5.58
N PHE A 209 19.95 7.25 -6.32
CA PHE A 209 20.31 8.27 -7.29
C PHE A 209 21.19 7.73 -8.42
N GLN A 210 21.09 8.35 -9.58
CA GLN A 210 21.89 8.08 -10.75
C GLN A 210 22.09 9.36 -11.54
N LEU A 211 23.30 9.57 -12.09
CA LEU A 211 23.53 10.63 -13.06
C LEU A 211 23.01 10.17 -14.43
N GLU A 212 22.24 11.00 -15.11
CA GLU A 212 21.72 10.75 -16.45
C GLU A 212 22.24 11.79 -17.43
N ARG A 213 22.28 11.40 -18.71
CA ARG A 213 22.56 12.31 -19.81
C ARG A 213 21.36 12.48 -20.72
N ASP A 214 21.28 13.65 -21.34
CA ASP A 214 20.30 13.91 -22.40
C ASP A 214 20.67 13.18 -23.71
N ASN A 215 19.77 13.23 -24.68
CA ASN A 215 19.98 12.59 -25.98
C ASN A 215 21.17 13.16 -26.77
N SER A 216 21.57 14.41 -26.51
CA SER A 216 22.76 15.00 -27.13
C SER A 216 24.07 14.53 -26.49
N GLY A 217 24.00 13.95 -25.28
CA GLY A 217 25.14 13.53 -24.48
C GLY A 217 25.94 14.67 -23.87
N LYS A 218 25.42 15.91 -23.90
CA LYS A 218 26.10 17.15 -23.45
C LYS A 218 25.43 17.80 -22.24
N GLN A 219 24.27 17.30 -21.83
CA GLN A 219 23.61 17.74 -20.63
C GLN A 219 23.52 16.59 -19.65
N ILE A 220 23.63 16.92 -18.37
CA ILE A 220 23.56 15.99 -17.25
C ILE A 220 22.45 16.41 -16.29
N ARG A 221 21.93 15.44 -15.55
CA ARG A 221 21.06 15.64 -14.38
C ARG A 221 21.17 14.46 -13.43
N TYR A 222 20.80 14.64 -12.18
CA TYR A 222 20.49 13.51 -11.31
C TYR A 222 19.03 13.08 -11.49
N ARG A 223 18.83 11.79 -11.69
CA ARG A 223 17.59 11.07 -11.39
C ARG A 223 17.72 10.47 -10.01
N PHE A 224 16.75 10.66 -9.13
CA PHE A 224 16.81 10.18 -7.76
C PHE A 224 15.46 9.74 -7.25
N LYS A 225 15.46 8.85 -6.26
CA LYS A 225 14.25 8.35 -5.61
C LYS A 225 14.22 8.80 -4.16
N CYS A 226 13.04 9.22 -3.73
CA CYS A 226 12.78 9.57 -2.34
C CYS A 226 11.67 8.66 -1.84
N ASP A 227 11.83 8.14 -0.62
CA ASP A 227 10.82 7.31 0.03
C ASP A 227 10.36 8.03 1.31
N SER A 228 9.04 8.13 1.49
CA SER A 228 8.41 8.89 2.58
C SER A 228 8.02 7.94 3.72
N TYR A 229 8.65 8.09 4.88
CA TYR A 229 8.27 7.37 6.09
C TYR A 229 8.31 8.30 7.31
N LYS A 230 7.12 8.82 7.68
CA LYS A 230 6.89 9.84 8.73
C LYS A 230 7.73 11.12 8.54
N GLU A 231 7.18 12.24 8.99
CA GLU A 231 7.86 13.53 8.90
C GLU A 231 9.22 13.44 9.64
N VAL A 232 10.32 13.63 8.91
CA VAL A 232 11.66 13.75 9.52
C VAL A 232 11.69 15.05 10.31
N VAL A 233 11.48 14.94 11.63
CA VAL A 233 11.21 16.08 12.54
C VAL A 233 12.43 16.98 12.69
N ASN A 234 13.63 16.42 12.83
CA ASN A 234 14.87 17.19 12.95
C ASN A 234 15.80 16.92 11.76
N LYS A 235 16.57 17.94 11.37
CA LYS A 235 17.52 17.88 10.25
C LYS A 235 18.89 18.36 10.73
N GLU A 236 19.93 17.56 10.52
CA GLU A 236 21.32 17.93 10.77
C GLU A 236 21.96 18.34 9.44
N ILE A 237 22.50 19.56 9.37
CA ILE A 237 23.24 20.05 8.21
C ILE A 237 24.71 19.69 8.39
N LYS A 238 25.28 18.98 7.42
CA LYS A 238 26.67 18.53 7.44
C LYS A 238 27.39 18.88 6.14
N SER A 239 28.72 18.87 6.22
CA SER A 239 29.58 19.02 5.06
C SER A 239 30.75 18.06 5.16
N THR A 240 31.23 17.56 4.03
CA THR A 240 32.54 16.90 4.00
C THR A 240 33.65 17.94 4.17
N ALA A 241 34.86 17.49 4.52
CA ALA A 241 36.03 18.36 4.47
C ALA A 241 36.21 18.96 3.06
N ILE A 242 36.71 20.19 3.01
CA ILE A 242 37.11 20.87 1.77
C ILE A 242 38.35 20.15 1.24
N ASN A 243 38.34 19.80 -0.04
CA ASN A 243 39.47 19.13 -0.70
C ASN A 243 39.66 19.64 -2.13
N ASP A 244 40.83 19.37 -2.68
CA ASP A 244 41.22 19.69 -4.05
C ASP A 244 40.22 19.08 -5.05
N ASP A 245 39.81 19.86 -6.05
CA ASP A 245 38.82 19.46 -7.05
C ASP A 245 39.39 18.62 -8.20
N GLY A 246 40.71 18.38 -8.19
CA GLY A 246 41.43 17.60 -9.16
C GLY A 246 41.43 18.21 -10.55
N ASP A 247 41.41 19.55 -10.66
CA ASP A 247 41.19 20.27 -11.92
C ASP A 247 39.88 19.85 -12.62
N GLY A 248 38.88 19.44 -11.83
CA GLY A 248 37.59 18.98 -12.32
C GLY A 248 37.48 17.47 -12.55
N ASN A 249 38.48 16.68 -12.18
CA ASN A 249 38.47 15.22 -12.36
C ASN A 249 37.50 14.51 -11.39
N SER A 250 36.62 13.66 -11.92
CA SER A 250 35.63 12.89 -11.16
C SER A 250 36.24 11.91 -10.16
N ILE A 251 37.48 11.45 -10.36
CA ILE A 251 38.14 10.53 -9.41
C ILE A 251 38.33 11.18 -8.03
N TYR A 252 38.50 12.51 -7.96
CA TYR A 252 38.72 13.23 -6.70
C TYR A 252 37.47 13.28 -5.81
N LEU A 253 36.31 12.88 -6.34
CA LEU A 253 35.12 12.66 -5.53
C LEU A 253 35.33 11.52 -4.50
N ASP A 254 36.34 10.67 -4.69
CA ASP A 254 36.73 9.61 -3.74
C ASP A 254 37.22 10.13 -2.38
N ARG A 255 37.55 11.42 -2.30
CA ARG A 255 37.97 12.08 -1.06
C ARG A 255 36.80 12.44 -0.16
N HIS A 256 35.58 12.40 -0.68
CA HIS A 256 34.38 12.86 0.00
C HIS A 256 33.52 11.69 0.49
N ASN A 257 33.24 11.66 1.78
CA ASN A 257 32.39 10.67 2.43
C ASN A 257 31.12 11.34 2.95
N VAL A 258 30.00 11.15 2.27
CA VAL A 258 28.68 11.59 2.76
C VAL A 258 28.18 10.53 3.71
N ASP A 259 28.02 10.88 4.99
CA ASP A 259 27.73 9.90 6.05
C ASP A 259 26.83 10.49 7.16
N CYS A 260 25.62 9.96 7.22
CA CYS A 260 24.61 10.27 8.23
C CYS A 260 24.55 9.21 9.34
N GLY A 261 25.48 8.26 9.38
CA GLY A 261 25.55 7.20 10.37
C GLY A 261 24.35 6.26 10.30
N TYR A 262 23.42 6.40 11.24
CA TYR A 262 22.17 5.64 11.28
C TYR A 262 21.01 6.34 10.57
N ASN A 263 21.20 7.62 10.28
CA ASN A 263 20.15 8.48 9.77
C ASN A 263 20.11 8.51 8.24
N PRO A 264 18.96 8.86 7.65
CA PRO A 264 18.85 9.00 6.22
C PRO A 264 19.58 10.24 5.70
N VAL A 265 20.18 10.12 4.52
CA VAL A 265 20.54 11.27 3.69
C VAL A 265 19.25 11.85 3.11
N ILE A 266 18.97 13.12 3.37
CA ILE A 266 17.77 13.83 2.86
C ILE A 266 18.11 14.59 1.59
N SER A 267 19.28 15.21 1.57
CA SER A 267 19.76 15.95 0.41
C SER A 267 21.27 15.93 0.35
N PHE A 268 21.80 16.11 -0.87
CA PHE A 268 23.21 16.37 -1.07
C PHE A 268 23.41 17.31 -2.26
N LYS A 269 24.50 18.08 -2.20
CA LYS A 269 24.95 18.99 -3.25
C LYS A 269 26.47 19.02 -3.26
N LEU A 270 27.07 18.92 -4.44
CA LEU A 270 28.48 19.27 -4.59
C LEU A 270 28.60 20.79 -4.58
N THR A 271 29.49 21.34 -3.76
CA THR A 271 29.69 22.78 -3.63
C THR A 271 31.15 23.10 -3.91
N ARG A 272 31.37 24.12 -4.73
CA ARG A 272 32.70 24.68 -4.99
C ARG A 272 33.07 25.72 -3.95
N VAL A 273 34.27 25.62 -3.42
CA VAL A 273 34.84 26.54 -2.45
C VAL A 273 36.06 27.19 -3.08
N GLY A 274 35.90 28.40 -3.61
CA GLY A 274 36.95 29.03 -4.42
C GLY A 274 37.03 28.43 -5.83
N SER A 275 38.22 28.43 -6.44
CA SER A 275 38.43 28.01 -7.83
C SER A 275 38.81 26.53 -8.00
N ASP A 276 39.40 25.92 -6.97
CA ASP A 276 40.16 24.67 -7.04
C ASP A 276 39.82 23.69 -5.91
N HIS A 277 38.81 23.99 -5.08
CA HIS A 277 38.36 23.10 -4.02
C HIS A 277 36.86 22.83 -4.08
N ILE A 278 36.49 21.63 -3.62
CA ILE A 278 35.12 21.13 -3.55
C ILE A 278 34.82 20.53 -2.18
N LYS A 279 33.53 20.42 -1.88
CA LYS A 279 32.97 19.61 -0.79
C LYS A 279 31.57 19.15 -1.16
N TYR A 280 31.05 18.13 -0.48
CA TYR A 280 29.61 17.90 -0.44
C TYR A 280 29.00 18.63 0.76
N ASP A 281 27.93 19.37 0.51
CA ASP A 281 26.98 19.83 1.52
C ASP A 281 25.79 18.89 1.50
N TYR A 282 25.39 18.37 2.65
CA TYR A 282 24.33 17.38 2.76
C TYR A 282 23.53 17.53 4.05
N ILE A 283 22.29 17.06 4.02
CA ILE A 283 21.38 17.10 5.17
C ILE A 283 21.10 15.66 5.59
N CYS A 284 21.33 15.38 6.87
CA CYS A 284 20.89 14.14 7.51
C CYS A 284 19.54 14.37 8.17
N GLY A 285 18.65 13.39 8.05
CA GLY A 285 17.43 13.38 8.84
C GLY A 285 17.72 12.98 10.27
N ASP A 286 16.72 13.10 11.12
CA ASP A 286 16.72 12.51 12.44
C ASP A 286 15.59 11.49 12.50
N LYS A 287 15.93 10.28 12.92
CA LYS A 287 14.95 9.30 13.36
C LYS A 287 15.52 8.68 14.61
N GLU A 288 14.85 8.86 15.73
CA GLU A 288 15.12 8.12 16.95
C GLU A 288 14.99 6.63 16.63
N LEU A 289 16.09 5.94 16.35
CA LEU A 289 16.07 4.52 16.04
C LEU A 289 17.29 3.81 16.61
N LEU A 290 16.96 2.70 17.26
CA LEU A 290 17.78 1.91 18.15
C LEU A 290 19.09 1.43 17.52
N SER A 291 20.14 1.56 18.32
CA SER A 291 21.57 1.41 18.05
C SER A 291 22.06 0.02 17.61
N SER A 292 21.22 -0.85 17.04
CA SER A 292 21.63 -2.23 16.70
C SER A 292 20.84 -2.90 15.57
N LYS A 293 20.88 -2.39 14.33
CA LYS A 293 20.28 -3.08 13.16
C LYS A 293 21.13 -2.98 11.86
N PRO A 294 20.96 -3.95 10.93
CA PRO A 294 22.02 -4.37 10.00
C PRO A 294 22.32 -3.33 8.94
N ILE A 295 23.61 -3.21 8.63
CA ILE A 295 24.17 -2.40 7.57
C ILE A 295 24.15 -3.25 6.31
N TYR A 296 23.43 -2.83 5.28
CA TYR A 296 23.60 -3.40 3.95
C TYR A 296 24.63 -2.56 3.20
N GLU A 297 25.90 -2.94 3.31
CA GLU A 297 26.94 -2.37 2.47
C GLU A 297 26.73 -2.89 1.04
N ARG A 298 26.50 -1.96 0.12
CA ARG A 298 26.32 -2.23 -1.31
C ARG A 298 27.37 -1.45 -2.09
N HIS A 299 27.57 -1.88 -3.33
CA HIS A 299 28.40 -1.16 -4.26
C HIS A 299 27.85 -1.29 -5.68
N THR A 300 28.12 -0.28 -6.50
CA THR A 300 27.95 -0.43 -7.95
C THR A 300 29.07 -1.28 -8.53
N SER A 301 28.93 -1.74 -9.77
CA SER A 301 30.03 -2.39 -10.51
C SER A 301 31.16 -1.38 -10.76
N TYR A 302 32.39 -1.87 -10.88
CA TYR A 302 33.50 -1.03 -11.36
C TYR A 302 33.21 -0.56 -12.79
N GLY A 303 33.38 0.74 -13.02
CA GLY A 303 33.27 1.39 -14.30
C GLY A 303 34.55 2.16 -14.61
N ALA A 304 34.91 2.23 -15.89
CA ALA A 304 36.10 2.97 -16.33
C ALA A 304 36.02 4.44 -15.91
N ASP A 305 37.14 5.02 -15.50
CA ASP A 305 37.27 6.45 -15.14
C ASP A 305 37.66 7.35 -16.34
N GLY A 306 37.79 6.75 -17.53
CA GLY A 306 38.23 7.41 -18.76
C GLY A 306 39.75 7.44 -18.99
N ALA A 307 40.59 6.81 -18.15
CA ALA A 307 42.06 6.92 -18.30
C ALA A 307 42.62 6.34 -19.60
N SER A 308 41.89 5.43 -20.22
CA SER A 308 42.26 4.83 -21.50
C SER A 308 41.84 5.66 -22.72
N ASP A 309 41.19 6.82 -22.53
CA ASP A 309 40.70 7.65 -23.63
C ASP A 309 40.95 9.15 -23.40
N SER A 310 40.54 9.97 -24.36
CA SER A 310 40.72 11.42 -24.33
C SER A 310 39.76 12.15 -23.37
N ASN A 311 39.03 11.44 -22.51
CA ASN A 311 38.06 11.99 -21.56
C ASN A 311 38.35 11.59 -20.10
N PHE A 312 39.63 11.31 -19.78
CA PHE A 312 40.06 10.96 -18.43
C PHE A 312 39.50 11.88 -17.36
N GLY A 313 38.84 11.30 -16.37
CA GLY A 313 38.29 12.04 -15.24
C GLY A 313 37.01 12.81 -15.53
N SER A 314 36.37 12.56 -16.66
CA SER A 314 35.09 13.19 -16.96
C SER A 314 33.97 12.68 -16.03
N SER A 315 33.07 13.57 -15.65
CA SER A 315 31.80 13.25 -14.99
C SER A 315 30.90 12.36 -15.84
N LEU A 316 31.14 12.24 -17.16
CA LEU A 316 30.35 11.40 -18.06
C LEU A 316 30.39 9.92 -17.69
N TYR A 317 31.42 9.44 -17.01
CA TYR A 317 31.50 8.03 -16.58
C TYR A 317 30.68 7.75 -15.32
N LEU A 318 30.24 8.79 -14.60
CA LEU A 318 29.34 8.64 -13.44
C LEU A 318 27.94 8.18 -13.85
N ASP A 319 27.54 8.37 -15.12
CA ASP A 319 26.22 7.99 -15.64
C ASP A 319 25.95 6.46 -15.58
N ARG A 320 27.02 5.68 -15.52
CA ARG A 320 27.00 4.21 -15.48
C ARG A 320 26.70 3.64 -14.10
N HIS A 321 26.70 4.49 -13.07
CA HIS A 321 26.54 4.06 -11.70
C HIS A 321 25.14 4.38 -11.18
N ASN A 322 24.34 3.33 -11.00
CA ASN A 322 23.04 3.42 -10.36
C ASN A 322 23.14 3.05 -8.87
N VAL A 323 23.07 4.05 -7.99
CA VAL A 323 23.03 3.84 -6.54
C VAL A 323 21.56 3.63 -6.16
N ASP A 324 21.21 2.42 -5.75
CA ASP A 324 19.81 2.04 -5.51
C ASP A 324 19.73 1.14 -4.27
N CYS A 325 18.95 1.57 -3.27
CA CYS A 325 18.55 0.74 -2.15
C CYS A 325 17.21 0.04 -2.47
N PRO A 326 16.97 -1.18 -1.95
CA PRO A 326 15.69 -1.85 -2.12
C PRO A 326 14.54 -1.04 -1.51
N ASP A 327 13.31 -1.29 -1.93
CA ASP A 327 12.11 -0.69 -1.34
C ASP A 327 12.07 -0.89 0.18
N GLY A 328 11.58 0.12 0.91
CA GLY A 328 11.60 0.12 2.37
C GLY A 328 12.99 0.35 3.00
N ASN A 329 13.99 0.75 2.21
CA ASN A 329 15.32 1.14 2.69
C ASN A 329 15.73 2.52 2.17
N PHE A 330 16.59 3.20 2.93
CA PHE A 330 17.17 4.49 2.58
C PHE A 330 18.70 4.44 2.56
N ILE A 331 19.31 5.39 1.87
CA ILE A 331 20.75 5.64 1.86
C ILE A 331 21.13 6.41 3.12
N SER A 332 22.06 5.87 3.90
CA SER A 332 22.64 6.52 5.08
C SER A 332 24.06 7.04 4.84
N ALA A 333 24.78 6.44 3.91
CA ALA A 333 26.11 6.88 3.50
C ALA A 333 26.41 6.49 2.05
N PHE A 334 27.23 7.29 1.38
CA PHE A 334 27.82 6.92 0.09
C PHE A 334 29.19 7.59 -0.11
N LYS A 335 30.04 6.91 -0.87
CA LYS A 335 31.39 7.36 -1.20
C LYS A 335 31.85 6.78 -2.52
N LEU A 336 32.48 7.60 -3.38
CA LEU A 336 33.17 7.09 -4.56
C LEU A 336 34.47 6.39 -4.14
N HIS A 337 34.76 5.26 -4.77
CA HIS A 337 35.97 4.49 -4.52
C HIS A 337 36.65 4.20 -5.85
N VAL A 338 37.88 4.69 -6.00
CA VAL A 338 38.74 4.48 -7.16
C VAL A 338 39.66 3.29 -6.87
N ASN A 339 39.84 2.40 -7.85
CA ASN A 339 40.82 1.32 -7.78
C ASN A 339 42.13 1.72 -8.49
N GLY A 340 43.20 0.95 -8.27
CA GLY A 340 44.49 1.20 -8.92
C GLY A 340 44.54 0.88 -10.43
N SER A 341 43.40 0.52 -11.04
CA SER A 341 43.27 0.06 -12.43
C SER A 341 42.50 1.05 -13.31
N HIS A 342 42.35 2.30 -12.88
CA HIS A 342 41.59 3.34 -13.60
C HIS A 342 40.09 3.06 -13.72
N GLU A 343 39.52 2.52 -12.65
CA GLU A 343 38.08 2.32 -12.54
C GLU A 343 37.61 2.83 -11.18
N TYR A 344 36.36 3.26 -11.12
CA TYR A 344 35.73 3.61 -9.86
C TYR A 344 34.35 2.99 -9.71
N ARG A 345 33.82 3.05 -8.49
CA ARG A 345 32.45 2.66 -8.15
C ARG A 345 31.96 3.48 -6.97
N TYR A 346 30.65 3.48 -6.76
CA TYR A 346 30.09 3.95 -5.48
C TYR A 346 30.03 2.79 -4.50
N ASN A 347 30.56 3.00 -3.30
CA ASN A 347 30.24 2.20 -2.11
C ASN A 347 29.17 2.97 -1.33
N TYR A 348 28.11 2.30 -0.89
CA TYR A 348 26.99 2.95 -0.22
C TYR A 348 26.30 2.03 0.78
N THR A 349 25.66 2.63 1.79
CA THR A 349 25.03 1.91 2.89
C THR A 349 23.52 2.10 2.85
N CYS A 350 22.81 1.00 2.65
CA CYS A 350 21.35 0.96 2.78
C CYS A 350 20.95 0.56 4.20
N ARG A 351 19.92 1.22 4.72
CA ARG A 351 19.29 0.92 6.01
C ARG A 351 17.78 0.83 5.84
N PRO A 352 17.10 -0.12 6.50
CA PRO A 352 15.65 -0.22 6.43
C PRO A 352 14.99 0.94 7.17
N PHE A 353 13.86 1.43 6.66
CA PHE A 353 12.95 2.20 7.48
C PHE A 353 12.44 1.30 8.61
N ILE A 354 12.34 1.85 9.83
CA ILE A 354 11.70 1.15 10.94
C ILE A 354 10.20 1.47 10.96
N ASP A 355 9.38 0.43 10.89
CA ASP A 355 7.95 0.52 11.17
C ASP A 355 7.71 0.43 12.67
N SER A 356 7.17 1.50 13.26
CA SER A 356 6.82 1.58 14.68
C SER A 356 5.32 1.79 14.80
N LYS A 357 4.67 0.85 15.47
CA LYS A 357 3.23 0.88 15.72
C LYS A 357 2.97 0.64 17.19
N SER A 358 2.09 1.44 17.77
CA SER A 358 1.73 1.37 19.18
C SER A 358 0.23 1.15 19.38
N SER A 359 -0.12 0.63 20.55
CA SER A 359 -1.49 0.44 20.98
C SER A 359 -1.61 0.70 22.48
N GLU A 360 -2.72 1.30 22.89
CA GLU A 360 -3.04 1.47 24.29
C GLU A 360 -3.35 0.13 24.96
N VAL A 361 -2.95 0.00 26.23
CA VAL A 361 -3.17 -1.15 27.09
C VAL A 361 -3.94 -0.65 28.31
N ASN A 362 -5.02 -1.35 28.68
CA ASN A 362 -5.82 -1.03 29.85
C ASN A 362 -6.08 -2.32 30.66
N TRP A 363 -5.62 -2.33 31.90
CA TRP A 363 -5.69 -3.48 32.83
C TRP A 363 -6.86 -3.33 33.83
N GLN A 364 -7.79 -4.31 33.87
CA GLN A 364 -9.02 -4.23 34.67
C GLN A 364 -9.46 -5.56 35.34
N PRO A 365 -8.78 -6.04 36.40
CA PRO A 365 -7.34 -5.91 36.65
C PRO A 365 -6.55 -6.84 35.72
N SER A 366 -5.23 -6.66 35.67
CA SER A 366 -4.35 -7.66 35.07
C SER A 366 -4.39 -8.98 35.87
N ALA A 367 -3.92 -10.06 35.25
CA ALA A 367 -3.67 -11.33 35.94
C ALA A 367 -2.23 -11.47 36.47
N GLY A 368 -1.49 -10.35 36.61
CA GLY A 368 -0.07 -10.38 36.96
C GLY A 368 0.75 -11.19 35.96
N ARG A 369 1.80 -11.88 36.44
CA ARG A 369 2.75 -12.67 35.63
C ARG A 369 2.13 -13.96 35.07
N SER A 370 1.13 -13.82 34.20
CA SER A 370 0.47 -14.91 33.50
C SER A 370 0.52 -14.71 31.99
N SER A 371 1.14 -15.66 31.28
CA SER A 371 1.21 -15.63 29.81
C SER A 371 -0.04 -16.20 29.14
N SER A 372 -0.92 -16.89 29.88
CA SER A 372 -2.09 -17.60 29.36
C SER A 372 -3.43 -16.98 29.74
N SER A 373 -3.47 -16.13 30.76
CA SER A 373 -4.71 -15.47 31.18
C SER A 373 -5.24 -14.52 30.09
N SER A 374 -6.56 -14.51 29.92
CA SER A 374 -7.29 -13.57 29.06
C SER A 374 -7.39 -12.17 29.68
N ALA A 375 -7.19 -12.03 30.99
CA ALA A 375 -7.21 -10.72 31.67
C ALA A 375 -5.98 -9.85 31.36
N ASN A 376 -4.91 -10.45 30.81
CA ASN A 376 -3.76 -9.69 30.32
C ASN A 376 -3.98 -9.35 28.83
N PRO A 377 -4.01 -8.05 28.45
CA PRO A 377 -4.17 -7.64 27.05
C PRO A 377 -3.11 -8.24 26.14
N ARG A 378 -3.48 -8.47 24.88
CA ARG A 378 -2.59 -9.05 23.87
C ARG A 378 -2.56 -8.19 22.62
N LEU A 379 -1.36 -8.02 22.08
CA LEU A 379 -1.12 -7.44 20.78
C LEU A 379 -0.71 -8.55 19.82
N PHE A 380 -1.58 -8.90 18.88
CA PHE A 380 -1.29 -9.90 17.86
C PHE A 380 -0.60 -9.26 16.67
N PHE A 381 0.43 -9.92 16.15
CA PHE A 381 1.15 -9.46 14.97
C PHE A 381 1.70 -10.63 14.15
N ARG A 382 1.94 -10.37 12.87
CA ARG A 382 2.50 -11.36 11.94
C ARG A 382 3.82 -10.89 11.37
N VAL A 383 4.83 -11.74 11.46
CA VAL A 383 6.12 -11.56 10.79
C VAL A 383 6.03 -12.19 9.40
N ILE A 384 6.23 -11.39 8.36
CA ILE A 384 6.14 -11.81 6.95
C ILE A 384 7.47 -12.40 6.49
N GLU A 385 8.56 -11.75 6.87
CA GLU A 385 9.92 -12.17 6.58
C GLU A 385 10.79 -12.10 7.84
N ARG A 386 11.85 -12.92 7.89
CA ARG A 386 12.72 -13.00 9.06
C ARG A 386 13.29 -11.62 9.39
N THR A 387 12.96 -11.07 10.56
CA THR A 387 13.25 -9.67 10.89
C THR A 387 13.56 -9.49 12.37
N ASN A 388 14.29 -8.43 12.69
CA ASN A 388 14.48 -8.02 14.09
C ASN A 388 13.26 -7.25 14.55
N VAL A 389 12.62 -7.72 15.61
CA VAL A 389 11.47 -7.08 16.24
C VAL A 389 11.87 -6.61 17.63
N GLU A 390 11.46 -5.40 17.95
CA GLU A 390 11.54 -4.83 19.28
C GLU A 390 10.13 -4.52 19.77
N ILE A 391 9.85 -4.88 21.01
CA ILE A 391 8.55 -4.70 21.63
C ILE A 391 8.79 -4.00 22.96
N THR A 392 8.19 -2.83 23.16
CA THR A 392 8.22 -2.11 24.44
C THR A 392 6.83 -2.10 25.05
N LEU A 393 6.77 -2.15 26.37
CA LEU A 393 5.57 -1.99 27.16
C LEU A 393 5.88 -0.99 28.25
N GLU A 394 5.17 0.13 28.22
CA GLU A 394 5.47 1.31 29.03
C GLU A 394 4.24 1.72 29.84
N SER A 395 4.43 2.09 31.10
CA SER A 395 3.39 2.63 31.97
C SER A 395 4.02 3.51 33.06
N ASP A 396 3.39 4.64 33.34
CA ASP A 396 3.82 5.55 34.40
C ASP A 396 3.42 5.05 35.81
N ASP A 397 2.37 4.21 35.88
CA ASP A 397 1.71 3.85 37.13
C ASP A 397 1.80 2.34 37.47
N VAL A 398 2.27 1.52 36.52
CA VAL A 398 2.23 0.06 36.64
C VAL A 398 3.58 -0.56 36.35
N ASP A 399 4.00 -1.47 37.23
CA ASP A 399 5.16 -2.30 37.01
C ASP A 399 4.86 -3.37 35.95
N THR A 400 5.37 -3.13 34.75
CA THR A 400 5.00 -3.87 33.55
C THR A 400 5.71 -5.22 33.48
N PHE A 401 5.11 -6.18 32.76
CA PHE A 401 5.75 -7.45 32.47
C PHE A 401 5.35 -7.88 31.07
N LEU A 402 6.31 -8.13 30.19
CA LEU A 402 6.04 -8.45 28.79
C LEU A 402 6.35 -9.92 28.50
N TYR A 403 5.38 -10.64 27.92
CA TYR A 403 5.64 -11.95 27.29
C TYR A 403 5.53 -11.84 25.78
N LEU A 404 6.32 -12.63 25.07
CA LEU A 404 6.14 -12.94 23.66
C LEU A 404 5.80 -14.43 23.51
N VAL A 405 4.68 -14.73 22.85
CA VAL A 405 4.20 -16.09 22.60
C VAL A 405 4.07 -16.37 21.09
N ASP A 406 4.23 -17.63 20.70
CA ASP A 406 3.94 -18.11 19.33
C ASP A 406 2.44 -18.39 19.11
N GLU A 407 2.08 -18.81 17.90
CA GLU A 407 0.70 -19.15 17.50
C GLU A 407 0.04 -20.23 18.38
N SER A 408 0.83 -21.09 19.03
CA SER A 408 0.32 -22.12 19.95
C SER A 408 0.11 -21.62 21.38
N GLY A 409 0.47 -20.35 21.66
CA GLY A 409 0.46 -19.77 23.00
C GLY A 409 1.70 -20.14 23.84
N ARG A 410 2.70 -20.80 23.25
CA ARG A 410 3.95 -21.13 23.95
C ARG A 410 4.81 -19.88 24.08
N VAL A 411 5.35 -19.66 25.28
CA VAL A 411 6.25 -18.53 25.57
C VAL A 411 7.58 -18.71 24.85
N ILE A 412 7.95 -17.74 24.02
CA ILE A 412 9.25 -17.65 23.35
C ILE A 412 10.24 -16.92 24.24
N ARG A 413 9.84 -15.76 24.75
CA ARG A 413 10.67 -14.87 25.58
C ARG A 413 9.77 -14.03 26.47
N TYR A 414 10.32 -13.55 27.58
CA TYR A 414 9.68 -12.56 28.43
C TYR A 414 10.72 -11.61 28.98
N ASN A 415 10.30 -10.42 29.39
CA ASN A 415 11.11 -9.46 30.13
C ASN A 415 10.23 -8.65 31.08
N ASN A 416 10.77 -8.30 32.25
CA ASN A 416 10.11 -7.58 33.32
C ASN A 416 10.72 -6.21 33.63
N ASP A 417 11.92 -5.92 33.14
CA ASP A 417 12.57 -4.63 33.37
C ASP A 417 13.46 -4.22 32.18
N PHE A 418 13.50 -2.92 31.90
CA PHE A 418 14.41 -2.34 30.93
C PHE A 418 14.86 -0.95 31.38
N HIS A 419 16.10 -0.88 31.86
CA HIS A 419 16.74 0.38 32.21
C HIS A 419 17.47 0.95 30.98
N ILE A 420 17.01 2.10 30.48
CA ILE A 420 17.77 2.91 29.51
C ILE A 420 18.90 3.68 30.24
N ASN A 421 18.66 4.05 31.50
CA ASN A 421 19.60 4.77 32.37
C ASN A 421 19.71 4.06 33.73
N PRO A 422 20.92 3.80 34.26
CA PRO A 422 21.12 3.12 35.55
C PRO A 422 20.52 3.85 36.77
N ASP A 423 20.16 5.14 36.64
CA ASP A 423 19.54 5.94 37.70
C ASP A 423 18.00 6.02 37.61
N ASP A 424 17.39 5.31 36.66
CA ASP A 424 15.95 5.35 36.38
C ASP A 424 15.24 4.16 37.04
N ASP A 425 14.25 4.41 37.91
CA ASP A 425 13.40 3.41 38.60
C ASP A 425 12.42 2.69 37.64
N ASN A 426 12.80 2.57 36.37
CA ASN A 426 11.91 2.34 35.26
C ASN A 426 11.34 0.92 35.28
N THR A 427 10.04 0.79 35.54
CA THR A 427 9.32 -0.49 35.58
C THR A 427 8.77 -0.92 34.22
N ASN A 428 9.34 -0.38 33.14
CA ASN A 428 8.97 -0.67 31.76
C ASN A 428 9.64 -1.96 31.27
N SER A 429 9.01 -2.64 30.32
CA SER A 429 9.45 -3.93 29.81
C SER A 429 9.83 -3.84 28.34
N ARG A 430 10.89 -4.54 27.94
CA ARG A 430 11.36 -4.57 26.55
C ARG A 430 11.79 -5.95 26.08
N ILE A 431 11.36 -6.37 24.90
CA ILE A 431 11.83 -7.58 24.24
C ILE A 431 12.39 -7.22 22.87
N ALA A 432 13.68 -7.48 22.64
CA ALA A 432 14.32 -7.34 21.33
C ALA A 432 14.93 -8.68 20.89
N LEU A 433 14.54 -9.17 19.70
CA LEU A 433 15.04 -10.42 19.11
C LEU A 433 14.74 -10.52 17.61
N THR A 434 15.43 -11.44 16.93
CA THR A 434 15.08 -11.85 15.56
C THR A 434 13.96 -12.87 15.59
N LEU A 435 12.90 -12.66 14.80
CA LEU A 435 11.79 -13.59 14.63
C LEU A 435 11.76 -14.13 13.19
N ASP A 436 11.43 -15.41 13.05
CA ASP A 436 11.18 -16.04 11.76
C ASP A 436 9.72 -15.79 11.30
N PRO A 437 9.40 -15.96 10.01
CA PRO A 437 8.04 -15.77 9.50
C PRO A 437 7.01 -16.61 10.28
N GLY A 438 5.94 -15.97 10.75
CA GLY A 438 4.97 -16.62 11.64
C GLY A 438 4.04 -15.64 12.34
N SER A 439 3.10 -16.18 13.09
CA SER A 439 2.15 -15.40 13.91
C SER A 439 2.59 -15.40 15.37
N TYR A 440 2.52 -14.24 16.00
CA TYR A 440 2.98 -14.02 17.37
C TYR A 440 1.99 -13.16 18.14
N ALA A 441 2.08 -13.21 19.48
CA ALA A 441 1.38 -12.26 20.33
C ALA A 441 2.30 -11.75 21.44
N ALA A 442 2.28 -10.44 21.65
CA ALA A 442 2.85 -9.81 22.82
C ALA A 442 1.77 -9.71 23.90
N VAL A 443 2.00 -10.33 25.06
CA VAL A 443 1.08 -10.29 26.20
C VAL A 443 1.54 -9.19 27.14
N SER A 444 0.73 -8.16 27.26
CA SER A 444 0.93 -7.03 28.17
C SER A 444 0.49 -7.43 29.56
N ALA A 445 1.40 -8.03 30.32
CA ALA A 445 1.20 -8.42 31.71
C ALA A 445 1.81 -7.36 32.64
N THR A 446 1.73 -7.63 33.94
CA THR A 446 2.26 -6.77 34.99
C THR A 446 2.95 -7.63 36.05
N ASN A 447 3.82 -7.03 36.86
CA ASN A 447 4.61 -7.73 37.86
C ASN A 447 3.74 -8.39 38.96
N GLY A 448 2.61 -7.77 39.29
CA GLY A 448 1.54 -8.31 40.15
C GLY A 448 0.16 -7.94 39.62
N ILE A 449 -0.92 -8.36 40.26
CA ILE A 449 -2.29 -7.95 39.87
C ILE A 449 -2.41 -6.43 40.03
N ALA A 450 -2.70 -5.71 38.94
CA ALA A 450 -2.75 -4.25 38.93
C ALA A 450 -3.89 -3.72 38.06
N TYR A 451 -4.29 -2.48 38.34
CA TYR A 451 -5.17 -1.67 37.49
C TYR A 451 -4.35 -0.50 36.96
N GLY A 452 -4.58 -0.12 35.71
CA GLY A 452 -3.91 1.02 35.12
C GLY A 452 -3.88 0.96 33.61
N ASP A 453 -3.11 1.88 33.05
CA ASP A 453 -2.97 2.08 31.61
C ASP A 453 -1.50 2.02 31.21
N GLY A 454 -1.26 1.65 29.97
CA GLY A 454 0.08 1.61 29.39
C GLY A 454 0.04 1.67 27.88
N ILE A 455 1.21 1.69 27.26
CA ILE A 455 1.37 1.69 25.81
C ILE A 455 2.27 0.52 25.46
N ILE A 456 1.80 -0.33 24.53
CA ILE A 456 2.63 -1.34 23.91
C ILE A 456 3.03 -0.88 22.51
N SER A 457 4.31 -0.95 22.19
CA SER A 457 4.85 -0.57 20.89
C SER A 457 5.62 -1.73 20.28
N ILE A 458 5.48 -1.93 18.97
CA ILE A 458 6.25 -2.89 18.18
C ILE A 458 7.01 -2.12 17.10
N GLU A 459 8.31 -2.33 17.07
CA GLU A 459 9.22 -1.79 16.07
C GLU A 459 9.90 -2.88 15.26
N SER A 460 9.84 -2.76 13.94
CA SER A 460 10.43 -3.74 13.01
C SER A 460 10.93 -3.07 11.74
N ALA A 461 11.63 -3.79 10.87
CA ALA A 461 11.89 -3.26 9.53
C ALA A 461 10.56 -3.08 8.77
N PHE A 462 10.47 -2.03 7.97
CA PHE A 462 9.26 -1.70 7.22
C PHE A 462 8.78 -2.86 6.35
N GLY A 463 7.47 -3.09 6.33
CA GLY A 463 6.86 -4.19 5.57
C GLY A 463 7.09 -5.60 6.14
N THR A 464 7.95 -5.76 7.15
CA THR A 464 8.29 -7.08 7.70
C THR A 464 7.30 -7.58 8.76
N VAL A 465 6.54 -6.67 9.37
CA VAL A 465 5.47 -6.98 10.33
C VAL A 465 4.14 -6.40 9.87
N THR A 466 3.10 -7.22 9.85
CA THR A 466 1.74 -6.84 9.45
C THR A 466 0.72 -7.25 10.50
N ASN A 467 -0.47 -6.64 10.42
CA ASN A 467 -1.61 -6.76 11.34
C ASN A 467 -1.26 -6.38 12.78
N ILE A 468 -1.95 -5.37 13.30
CA ILE A 468 -1.94 -5.02 14.71
C ILE A 468 -3.40 -4.91 15.11
N TYR A 469 -3.82 -5.79 16.00
CA TYR A 469 -5.15 -5.71 16.60
C TYR A 469 -4.96 -5.40 18.08
N GLY A 470 -5.38 -4.20 18.51
CA GLY A 470 -5.44 -3.85 19.92
C GLY A 470 -6.70 -4.43 20.54
N GLY A 471 -6.60 -5.04 21.72
CA GLY A 471 -7.78 -5.47 22.49
C GLY A 471 -8.75 -4.33 22.81
N ASN A 472 -8.28 -3.08 22.82
CA ASN A 472 -9.07 -1.87 23.07
C ASN A 472 -9.94 -1.44 21.88
N GLU A 473 -9.56 -1.74 20.63
CA GLU A 473 -10.35 -1.38 19.44
C GLU A 473 -11.63 -2.22 19.37
N VAL A 474 -11.52 -3.49 19.72
CA VAL A 474 -12.65 -4.42 19.91
C VAL A 474 -13.54 -3.96 21.08
N ARG A 475 -12.94 -3.50 22.19
CA ARG A 475 -13.66 -3.00 23.37
C ARG A 475 -14.39 -1.68 23.08
N ASN A 476 -13.79 -0.78 22.31
CA ASN A 476 -14.37 0.50 21.86
C ASN A 476 -15.49 0.30 20.82
N ALA A 477 -15.34 -0.67 19.92
CA ALA A 477 -16.41 -1.09 19.01
C ALA A 477 -17.62 -1.65 19.78
N LEU A 478 -17.37 -2.40 20.86
CA LEU A 478 -18.42 -2.89 21.76
C LEU A 478 -19.13 -1.74 22.51
N HIS A 479 -18.39 -0.74 22.97
CA HIS A 479 -18.96 0.42 23.67
C HIS A 479 -19.77 1.35 22.76
N LYS A 480 -19.36 1.50 21.48
CA LYS A 480 -20.17 2.18 20.44
C LYS A 480 -21.46 1.42 20.11
N ALA A 481 -21.43 0.09 20.13
CA ALA A 481 -22.64 -0.72 19.98
C ALA A 481 -23.60 -0.48 21.18
N GLU A 482 -23.11 -0.44 22.41
CA GLU A 482 -23.91 -0.13 23.61
C GLU A 482 -24.64 1.23 23.52
N THR A 483 -24.00 2.24 22.91
CA THR A 483 -24.60 3.59 22.73
C THR A 483 -25.64 3.64 21.61
N ILE A 484 -25.45 2.86 20.54
CA ILE A 484 -26.40 2.76 19.41
C ILE A 484 -27.69 2.01 19.84
N PHE A 485 -27.57 1.05 20.76
CA PHE A 485 -28.68 0.19 21.22
C PHE A 485 -29.20 0.54 22.63
N ALA A 486 -29.13 1.82 23.03
CA ALA A 486 -29.48 2.31 24.36
C ALA A 486 -30.91 1.95 24.88
N GLY A 487 -31.80 1.45 24.02
CA GLY A 487 -33.13 0.95 24.39
C GLY A 487 -33.21 -0.52 24.83
N GLU A 488 -32.14 -1.30 24.71
CA GLU A 488 -32.12 -2.77 24.97
C GLU A 488 -30.97 -3.19 25.92
N SER A 489 -30.58 -2.29 26.85
CA SER A 489 -29.35 -2.38 27.64
C SER A 489 -29.19 -3.64 28.53
N ASP A 490 -30.28 -4.26 28.98
CA ASP A 490 -30.19 -5.32 30.00
C ASP A 490 -29.69 -6.65 29.43
N ASN A 491 -30.05 -7.01 28.20
CA ASN A 491 -29.60 -8.26 27.56
C ASN A 491 -28.15 -8.18 27.02
N ILE A 492 -27.70 -6.99 26.63
CA ILE A 492 -26.33 -6.74 26.16
C ILE A 492 -25.36 -6.78 27.34
N ARG A 493 -25.78 -6.26 28.51
CA ARG A 493 -24.97 -6.24 29.72
C ARG A 493 -24.76 -7.63 30.33
N GLU A 494 -25.74 -8.54 30.21
CA GLU A 494 -25.64 -9.92 30.68
C GLU A 494 -24.69 -10.81 29.87
N ASN A 495 -24.48 -10.53 28.57
CA ASN A 495 -23.67 -11.35 27.67
C ASN A 495 -22.33 -10.68 27.28
N LYS A 496 -21.93 -9.63 27.99
CA LYS A 496 -20.79 -8.77 27.64
C LYS A 496 -19.46 -9.50 27.69
N ASP A 497 -19.27 -10.34 28.70
CA ASP A 497 -18.05 -11.14 28.87
C ASP A 497 -17.99 -12.27 27.84
N ASP A 498 -19.12 -12.94 27.55
CA ASP A 498 -19.23 -13.97 26.50
C ASP A 498 -18.97 -13.38 25.09
N LEU A 499 -19.44 -12.16 24.82
CA LEU A 499 -19.17 -11.44 23.57
C LEU A 499 -17.71 -11.01 23.46
N PHE A 500 -17.10 -10.56 24.56
CA PHE A 500 -15.68 -10.18 24.58
C PHE A 500 -14.77 -11.41 24.41
N GLU A 501 -15.10 -12.54 25.05
CA GLU A 501 -14.40 -13.82 24.91
C GLU A 501 -14.56 -14.40 23.50
N PHE A 502 -15.75 -14.28 22.89
CA PHE A 502 -16.04 -14.68 21.50
C PHE A 502 -15.26 -13.86 20.46
N MET A 503 -14.99 -12.58 20.72
CA MET A 503 -14.25 -11.68 19.81
C MET A 503 -12.72 -11.72 20.01
N THR A 504 -12.24 -12.02 21.21
CA THR A 504 -10.81 -12.00 21.57
C THR A 504 -10.13 -13.37 21.47
N TRP A 505 -10.90 -14.44 21.31
CA TRP A 505 -10.40 -15.79 21.10
C TRP A 505 -11.03 -16.45 19.86
N ARG A 506 -10.21 -17.00 18.96
CA ARG A 506 -10.68 -17.95 17.95
C ARG A 506 -11.26 -19.17 18.66
N ARG A 507 -12.46 -19.58 18.25
CA ARG A 507 -13.15 -20.80 18.69
C ARG A 507 -12.18 -21.98 18.90
N PRO A 508 -12.27 -22.73 20.01
CA PRO A 508 -11.63 -24.05 20.14
C PRO A 508 -12.40 -25.11 19.34
N ASP A 509 -13.63 -24.80 18.92
CA ASP A 509 -14.59 -25.76 18.40
C ASP A 509 -14.92 -25.54 16.91
N ILE A 510 -14.05 -24.89 16.14
CA ILE A 510 -14.05 -25.15 14.69
C ILE A 510 -13.32 -26.48 14.51
N GLN A 511 -14.04 -27.56 14.78
CA GLN A 511 -13.81 -28.79 14.04
C GLN A 511 -13.82 -28.42 12.55
N PRO A 512 -12.96 -29.01 11.69
CA PRO A 512 -13.09 -28.86 10.25
C PRO A 512 -14.55 -29.07 9.89
N ILE A 513 -15.13 -28.17 9.09
CA ILE A 513 -16.54 -28.27 8.71
C ILE A 513 -16.68 -29.51 7.82
N SER A 514 -16.90 -30.67 8.46
CA SER A 514 -17.29 -31.90 7.81
C SER A 514 -18.73 -31.72 7.36
N PHE A 515 -18.92 -31.56 6.06
CA PHE A 515 -20.21 -31.77 5.42
C PHE A 515 -20.30 -33.25 5.04
N ASP A 516 -20.51 -34.14 6.00
CA ASP A 516 -20.84 -35.53 5.70
C ASP A 516 -22.23 -35.60 5.06
N LEU A 517 -22.28 -35.57 3.73
CA LEU A 517 -23.49 -35.81 2.97
C LEU A 517 -23.22 -36.96 1.98
N PRO A 518 -23.81 -38.15 2.20
CA PRO A 518 -23.74 -39.23 1.23
C PRO A 518 -24.40 -38.80 -0.08
N TYR A 519 -23.65 -38.89 -1.17
CA TYR A 519 -24.16 -38.69 -2.53
C TYR A 519 -25.22 -39.75 -2.83
N VAL A 520 -26.52 -39.41 -2.80
CA VAL A 520 -27.56 -40.38 -3.19
C VAL A 520 -28.67 -39.79 -4.07
N LYS A 521 -28.77 -40.47 -5.22
CA LYS A 521 -29.81 -40.54 -6.25
C LYS A 521 -31.26 -40.35 -5.78
N LYS A 522 -32.00 -39.66 -6.68
CA LYS A 522 -33.39 -39.88 -7.14
C LYS A 522 -34.45 -38.89 -6.60
N HIS A 523 -34.87 -37.94 -7.46
CA HIS A 523 -36.27 -37.59 -7.83
C HIS A 523 -36.41 -36.20 -8.48
N VAL A 524 -35.55 -35.85 -9.44
CA VAL A 524 -35.82 -34.76 -10.40
C VAL A 524 -35.15 -35.11 -11.73
N GLU A 525 -35.90 -35.09 -12.85
CA GLU A 525 -35.36 -35.18 -14.22
C GLU A 525 -34.63 -33.89 -14.60
N VAL A 526 -33.46 -33.64 -14.02
CA VAL A 526 -32.57 -32.53 -14.38
C VAL A 526 -31.24 -33.05 -14.91
N SER A 527 -30.63 -32.33 -15.84
CA SER A 527 -29.32 -32.72 -16.36
C SER A 527 -28.26 -32.71 -15.26
N SER A 528 -27.27 -33.61 -15.37
CA SER A 528 -26.20 -33.73 -14.36
C SER A 528 -25.46 -32.41 -14.14
N CYS A 529 -25.33 -31.58 -15.18
CA CYS A 529 -24.74 -30.24 -15.07
C CYS A 529 -25.62 -29.27 -14.25
N VAL A 530 -26.92 -29.20 -14.52
CA VAL A 530 -27.84 -28.30 -13.80
C VAL A 530 -27.93 -28.69 -12.32
N ASN A 531 -27.91 -30.00 -12.03
CA ASN A 531 -27.87 -30.51 -10.67
C ASN A 531 -26.57 -30.10 -9.94
N ALA A 532 -25.40 -30.26 -10.57
CA ALA A 532 -24.12 -29.87 -10.00
C ALA A 532 -24.04 -28.36 -9.70
N ILE A 533 -24.57 -27.52 -10.60
CA ILE A 533 -24.65 -26.06 -10.40
C ILE A 533 -25.59 -25.75 -9.23
N GLY A 534 -26.75 -26.38 -9.16
CA GLY A 534 -27.72 -26.17 -8.07
C GLY A 534 -27.14 -26.51 -6.70
N VAL A 535 -26.47 -27.66 -6.57
CA VAL A 535 -25.82 -28.07 -5.31
C VAL A 535 -24.71 -27.09 -4.92
N SER A 536 -23.91 -26.64 -5.89
CA SER A 536 -22.86 -25.64 -5.65
C SER A 536 -23.46 -24.32 -5.14
N VAL A 537 -24.52 -23.80 -5.76
CA VAL A 537 -25.19 -22.56 -5.33
C VAL A 537 -25.66 -22.65 -3.88
N VAL A 538 -26.26 -23.78 -3.49
CA VAL A 538 -26.69 -24.00 -2.09
C VAL A 538 -25.48 -24.01 -1.15
N ARG A 539 -24.41 -24.75 -1.47
CA ARG A 539 -23.21 -24.83 -0.62
C ARG A 539 -22.52 -23.46 -0.46
N PHE A 540 -22.44 -22.65 -1.52
CA PHE A 540 -21.92 -21.28 -1.43
C PHE A 540 -22.81 -20.36 -0.57
N ALA A 541 -24.13 -20.49 -0.67
CA ALA A 541 -25.05 -19.71 0.17
C ALA A 541 -24.99 -20.14 1.65
N LEU A 542 -24.82 -21.43 1.95
CA LEU A 542 -24.60 -21.93 3.30
C LEU A 542 -23.27 -21.46 3.87
N PHE A 543 -22.22 -21.45 3.05
CA PHE A 543 -20.94 -20.86 3.40
C PHE A 543 -21.11 -19.37 3.78
N ALA A 544 -21.77 -18.57 2.95
CA ALA A 544 -22.04 -17.16 3.26
C ALA A 544 -22.91 -16.98 4.53
N SER A 545 -23.87 -17.89 4.75
CA SER A 545 -24.71 -17.90 5.95
C SER A 545 -23.91 -18.23 7.22
N SER A 546 -22.90 -19.10 7.11
CA SER A 546 -22.01 -19.47 8.22
C SER A 546 -21.10 -18.32 8.65
N LEU A 547 -20.64 -17.50 7.69
CA LEU A 547 -19.91 -16.26 7.97
C LEU A 547 -20.79 -15.21 8.68
N ALA A 548 -22.11 -15.28 8.46
CA ALA A 548 -23.11 -14.44 9.10
C ALA A 548 -23.62 -15.00 10.45
N GLY A 549 -23.03 -16.09 10.96
CA GLY A 549 -23.42 -16.70 12.24
C GLY A 549 -24.77 -17.45 12.21
N LEU A 550 -25.31 -17.78 11.03
CA LEU A 550 -26.54 -18.54 10.88
C LEU A 550 -26.27 -20.06 10.99
N PRO A 551 -27.17 -20.88 11.56
CA PRO A 551 -27.05 -22.34 11.57
C PRO A 551 -26.90 -22.91 10.16
N ALA A 552 -25.77 -23.57 9.90
CA ALA A 552 -25.34 -24.01 8.57
C ALA A 552 -25.85 -25.40 8.13
N LYS A 553 -26.87 -25.97 8.79
CA LYS A 553 -27.29 -27.37 8.58
C LYS A 553 -28.63 -27.47 7.83
N PHE A 554 -28.56 -27.91 6.57
CA PHE A 554 -29.70 -28.31 5.74
C PHE A 554 -29.73 -29.83 5.60
N SER A 555 -30.92 -30.43 5.59
CA SER A 555 -31.09 -31.84 5.22
C SER A 555 -31.03 -32.02 3.71
N ASN A 556 -30.75 -33.25 3.26
CA ASN A 556 -30.70 -33.58 1.82
C ASN A 556 -32.01 -33.26 1.09
N ASP A 557 -33.15 -33.49 1.74
CA ASP A 557 -34.47 -33.20 1.16
C ASP A 557 -34.68 -31.70 0.94
N GLU A 558 -34.11 -30.86 1.81
CA GLU A 558 -34.18 -29.40 1.70
C GLU A 558 -33.28 -28.86 0.60
N ILE A 559 -32.06 -29.41 0.47
CA ILE A 559 -31.17 -29.11 -0.65
C ILE A 559 -31.86 -29.48 -1.97
N ASN A 560 -32.49 -30.65 -2.04
CA ASN A 560 -33.21 -31.11 -3.23
C ASN A 560 -34.39 -30.20 -3.58
N ALA A 561 -35.16 -29.74 -2.58
CA ALA A 561 -36.27 -28.82 -2.81
C ALA A 561 -35.79 -27.45 -3.34
N VAL A 562 -34.62 -26.98 -2.90
CA VAL A 562 -34.01 -25.74 -3.40
C VAL A 562 -33.45 -25.96 -4.81
N VAL A 563 -32.70 -27.03 -5.05
CA VAL A 563 -32.14 -27.38 -6.37
C VAL A 563 -33.25 -27.58 -7.41
N TYR A 564 -34.37 -28.22 -7.04
CA TYR A 564 -35.53 -28.35 -7.91
C TYR A 564 -36.08 -26.98 -8.33
N LYS A 565 -36.25 -26.05 -7.39
CA LYS A 565 -36.69 -24.67 -7.69
C LYS A 565 -35.68 -23.91 -8.56
N LEU A 566 -34.38 -24.09 -8.31
CA LEU A 566 -33.30 -23.50 -9.11
C LEU A 566 -33.29 -24.03 -10.55
N SER A 567 -33.58 -25.32 -10.74
CA SER A 567 -33.65 -25.94 -12.06
C SER A 567 -34.80 -25.43 -12.93
N GLN A 568 -35.86 -24.92 -12.31
CA GLN A 568 -36.99 -24.30 -13.00
C GLN A 568 -36.71 -22.83 -13.38
N SER A 569 -35.66 -22.21 -12.83
CA SER A 569 -35.20 -20.87 -13.19
C SER A 569 -34.10 -20.93 -14.24
N SER A 570 -34.06 -19.97 -15.16
CA SER A 570 -32.97 -19.87 -16.14
C SER A 570 -31.66 -19.47 -15.44
N LEU A 571 -30.73 -20.42 -15.33
CA LEU A 571 -29.41 -20.18 -14.74
C LEU A 571 -28.64 -19.12 -15.54
N PRO A 572 -27.99 -18.14 -14.87
CA PRO A 572 -27.20 -17.12 -15.55
C PRO A 572 -25.97 -17.72 -16.25
N ALA A 573 -25.70 -17.30 -17.49
CA ALA A 573 -24.55 -17.77 -18.26
C ALA A 573 -23.20 -17.53 -17.54
N GLY A 574 -23.10 -16.50 -16.71
CA GLY A 574 -21.89 -16.17 -15.94
C GLY A 574 -21.64 -17.03 -14.70
N LEU A 575 -22.66 -17.74 -14.19
CA LEU A 575 -22.61 -18.45 -12.91
C LEU A 575 -21.76 -19.73 -13.00
N GLN A 576 -21.94 -20.53 -14.06
CA GLN A 576 -21.11 -21.71 -14.32
C GLN A 576 -19.63 -21.32 -14.46
N ALA A 577 -19.34 -20.26 -15.22
CA ALA A 577 -17.99 -19.76 -15.41
C ALA A 577 -17.36 -19.25 -14.09
N ALA A 578 -18.16 -18.64 -13.20
CA ALA A 578 -17.69 -18.21 -11.89
C ALA A 578 -17.31 -19.39 -10.98
N ILE A 579 -18.11 -20.47 -10.96
CA ILE A 579 -17.83 -21.67 -10.17
C ILE A 579 -16.58 -22.40 -10.70
N ILE A 580 -16.43 -22.51 -12.02
CA ILE A 580 -15.22 -23.10 -12.64
C ILE A 580 -13.99 -22.24 -12.35
N ARG A 581 -14.11 -20.91 -12.40
CA ARG A 581 -13.01 -20.00 -12.03
C ARG A 581 -12.60 -20.19 -10.58
N TYR A 582 -13.54 -20.38 -9.66
CA TYR A 582 -13.27 -20.70 -8.26
C TYR A 582 -12.52 -22.04 -8.10
N HIS A 583 -12.96 -23.09 -8.81
CA HIS A 583 -12.31 -24.40 -8.77
C HIS A 583 -10.83 -24.34 -9.18
N ASN A 584 -10.52 -23.55 -10.20
CA ASN A 584 -9.17 -23.44 -10.75
C ASN A 584 -8.20 -22.58 -9.91
N GLN A 585 -8.64 -21.94 -8.82
CA GLN A 585 -7.76 -21.12 -7.99
C GLN A 585 -7.00 -21.96 -6.95
N VAL A 586 -5.69 -21.73 -6.84
CA VAL A 586 -4.80 -22.43 -5.89
C VAL A 586 -4.50 -21.59 -4.66
N GLY A 587 -4.35 -20.27 -4.81
CA GLY A 587 -4.03 -19.35 -3.71
C GLY A 587 -5.23 -18.97 -2.83
N ALA A 588 -5.01 -18.82 -1.53
CA ALA A 588 -6.04 -18.44 -0.54
C ALA A 588 -6.80 -17.17 -0.95
N TYR A 589 -6.04 -16.15 -1.35
CA TYR A 589 -6.51 -14.83 -1.75
C TYR A 589 -7.36 -14.90 -3.02
N ASP A 590 -6.84 -15.51 -4.08
CA ASP A 590 -7.53 -15.60 -5.37
C ASP A 590 -8.79 -16.47 -5.28
N LYS A 591 -8.75 -17.52 -4.46
CA LYS A 591 -9.89 -18.41 -4.19
C LYS A 591 -11.00 -17.69 -3.42
N ALA A 592 -10.66 -16.81 -2.48
CA ALA A 592 -11.62 -15.95 -1.78
C ALA A 592 -12.29 -14.93 -2.72
N LYS A 593 -11.51 -14.28 -3.59
CA LYS A 593 -12.03 -13.35 -4.61
C LYS A 593 -12.95 -14.07 -5.61
N ALA A 594 -12.59 -15.28 -6.02
CA ALA A 594 -13.43 -16.09 -6.89
C ALA A 594 -14.74 -16.55 -6.22
N ALA A 595 -14.71 -16.86 -4.92
CA ALA A 595 -15.91 -17.20 -4.14
C ALA A 595 -16.89 -16.02 -4.03
N LEU A 596 -16.37 -14.80 -3.80
CA LEU A 596 -17.17 -13.57 -3.83
C LEU A 596 -17.86 -13.35 -5.18
N ASN A 597 -17.16 -13.61 -6.27
CA ASN A 597 -17.74 -13.52 -7.60
C ASN A 597 -18.90 -14.52 -7.78
N VAL A 598 -18.77 -15.75 -7.29
CA VAL A 598 -19.86 -16.73 -7.29
C VAL A 598 -21.08 -16.22 -6.51
N LEU A 599 -20.88 -15.68 -5.31
CA LEU A 599 -21.95 -15.11 -4.47
C LEU A 599 -22.64 -13.91 -5.13
N SER A 600 -21.88 -13.05 -5.81
CA SER A 600 -22.41 -11.93 -6.59
C SER A 600 -23.32 -12.40 -7.71
N GLN A 601 -22.91 -13.45 -8.45
CA GLN A 601 -23.74 -14.05 -9.50
C GLN A 601 -25.03 -14.67 -8.95
N ILE A 602 -24.97 -15.32 -7.77
CA ILE A 602 -26.15 -15.87 -7.08
C ILE A 602 -27.14 -14.75 -6.71
N ASN A 603 -26.63 -13.62 -6.20
CA ASN A 603 -27.45 -12.45 -5.86
C ASN A 603 -28.12 -11.81 -7.08
N ASN A 604 -27.33 -11.52 -8.12
CA ASN A 604 -27.82 -10.87 -9.34
C ASN A 604 -28.87 -11.72 -10.08
N ALA A 605 -28.81 -13.04 -9.90
CA ALA A 605 -29.76 -14.00 -10.44
C ALA A 605 -31.03 -14.18 -9.61
N SER A 606 -31.20 -13.41 -8.53
CA SER A 606 -32.32 -13.53 -7.57
C SER A 606 -32.47 -14.92 -6.93
N LEU A 607 -31.41 -15.74 -6.96
CA LEU A 607 -31.42 -17.13 -6.44
C LEU A 607 -31.34 -17.17 -4.91
N ILE A 608 -31.08 -16.04 -4.26
CA ILE A 608 -31.08 -15.89 -2.78
C ILE A 608 -32.49 -16.04 -2.20
N TYR A 609 -33.52 -15.58 -2.91
CA TYR A 609 -34.90 -15.60 -2.42
C TYR A 609 -35.44 -17.02 -2.12
N PRO A 610 -35.30 -18.03 -3.00
CA PRO A 610 -35.72 -19.40 -2.68
C PRO A 610 -34.91 -20.03 -1.53
N ILE A 611 -33.65 -19.63 -1.34
CA ILE A 611 -32.79 -20.06 -0.22
C ILE A 611 -33.29 -19.43 1.09
N PHE A 612 -33.58 -18.14 1.07
CA PHE A 612 -34.14 -17.40 2.21
C PHE A 612 -35.49 -17.97 2.67
N GLN A 613 -36.35 -18.38 1.74
CA GLN A 613 -37.63 -19.02 2.08
C GLN A 613 -37.47 -20.36 2.80
N ALA A 614 -36.36 -21.08 2.56
CA ALA A 614 -36.07 -22.31 3.28
C ALA A 614 -35.64 -22.04 4.74
N TYR A 615 -35.00 -20.90 5.02
CA TYR A 615 -34.65 -20.47 6.39
C TYR A 615 -35.84 -19.98 7.21
N LYS A 616 -36.82 -19.34 6.57
CA LYS A 616 -37.96 -18.69 7.24
C LYS A 616 -38.77 -19.63 8.16
N GLY A 617 -38.75 -20.94 7.89
CA GLY A 617 -39.44 -21.95 8.70
C GLY A 617 -38.66 -22.46 9.93
N LYS A 618 -37.38 -22.13 10.09
CA LYS A 618 -36.49 -22.71 11.12
C LYS A 618 -35.97 -21.73 12.17
N MET A 619 -36.05 -20.42 11.91
CA MET A 619 -35.49 -19.40 12.80
C MET A 619 -36.57 -18.74 13.64
N VAL A 620 -36.38 -18.74 14.95
CA VAL A 620 -37.19 -17.94 15.88
C VAL A 620 -36.69 -16.49 15.81
N PHE A 621 -37.53 -15.52 16.16
CA PHE A 621 -37.22 -14.09 16.07
C PHE A 621 -35.88 -13.70 16.73
N GLY A 622 -35.49 -14.36 17.82
CA GLY A 622 -34.19 -14.13 18.48
C GLY A 622 -32.96 -14.53 17.65
N ASP A 623 -33.08 -15.55 16.80
CA ASP A 623 -31.97 -15.98 15.93
C ASP A 623 -31.75 -14.98 14.77
N TRP A 624 -32.83 -14.34 14.33
CA TRP A 624 -32.76 -13.25 13.36
C TRP A 624 -32.05 -12.02 13.90
N ILE A 625 -32.29 -11.67 15.18
CA ILE A 625 -31.60 -10.56 15.84
C ILE A 625 -30.11 -10.86 15.96
N LYS A 626 -29.74 -12.06 16.44
CA LYS A 626 -28.34 -12.48 16.55
C LYS A 626 -27.60 -12.42 15.21
N ALA A 627 -28.24 -12.90 14.14
CA ALA A 627 -27.67 -12.84 12.80
C ALA A 627 -27.50 -11.42 12.27
N PHE A 628 -28.48 -10.55 12.50
CA PHE A 628 -28.42 -9.16 12.03
C PHE A 628 -27.35 -8.36 12.76
N VAL A 629 -27.20 -8.56 14.07
CA VAL A 629 -26.15 -7.95 14.88
C VAL A 629 -24.78 -8.47 14.46
N THR A 630 -24.63 -9.78 14.29
CA THR A 630 -23.38 -10.40 13.82
C THR A 630 -22.99 -9.87 12.44
N LEU A 631 -23.92 -9.85 11.48
CA LEU A 631 -23.67 -9.34 10.13
C LEU A 631 -23.31 -7.85 10.13
N SER A 632 -23.95 -7.04 10.97
CA SER A 632 -23.67 -5.61 11.07
C SER A 632 -22.27 -5.37 11.64
N LEU A 633 -21.90 -6.08 12.70
CA LEU A 633 -20.56 -6.00 13.30
C LEU A 633 -19.47 -6.53 12.35
N GLN A 634 -19.76 -7.61 11.63
CA GLN A 634 -18.85 -8.20 10.64
C GLN A 634 -18.63 -7.26 9.46
N LEU A 635 -19.70 -6.64 8.94
CA LEU A 635 -19.61 -5.61 7.91
C LEU A 635 -18.83 -4.38 8.41
N THR A 636 -19.03 -3.96 9.67
CA THR A 636 -18.23 -2.89 10.28
C THR A 636 -16.76 -3.26 10.38
N ALA A 637 -16.41 -4.49 10.78
CA ALA A 637 -15.03 -4.95 10.84
C ALA A 637 -14.38 -5.06 9.44
N TRP A 638 -15.14 -5.50 8.44
CA TRP A 638 -14.69 -5.56 7.06
C TRP A 638 -14.49 -4.17 6.47
N ILE A 639 -15.40 -3.23 6.73
CA ILE A 639 -15.31 -1.84 6.25
C ILE A 639 -14.19 -1.09 6.98
N ALA A 640 -14.02 -1.30 8.28
CA ALA A 640 -12.96 -0.67 9.08
C ALA A 640 -11.55 -1.20 8.75
N SER A 641 -11.45 -2.32 8.03
CA SER A 641 -10.19 -2.92 7.60
C SER A 641 -9.97 -2.83 6.09
N ASP A 642 -10.69 -1.95 5.38
CA ASP A 642 -10.62 -1.82 3.92
C ASP A 642 -10.81 -3.15 3.16
N GLY A 643 -11.65 -4.05 3.70
CA GLY A 643 -11.92 -5.38 3.15
C GLY A 643 -10.87 -6.45 3.47
N THR A 644 -9.81 -6.11 4.20
CA THR A 644 -8.69 -7.04 4.49
C THR A 644 -9.07 -8.09 5.54
N ALA A 645 -9.89 -7.74 6.53
CA ALA A 645 -10.41 -8.72 7.51
C ALA A 645 -11.35 -9.74 6.84
N PHE A 646 -12.15 -9.29 5.85
CA PHE A 646 -12.97 -10.19 5.03
C PHE A 646 -12.10 -11.24 4.33
N ILE A 647 -10.95 -10.83 3.77
CA ILE A 647 -10.04 -11.71 3.02
C ILE A 647 -9.34 -12.72 3.93
N ALA A 648 -8.92 -12.32 5.14
CA ALA A 648 -8.27 -13.21 6.09
C ALA A 648 -9.24 -14.27 6.66
N GLU A 649 -10.47 -13.86 6.97
CA GLU A 649 -11.53 -14.74 7.46
C GLU A 649 -12.05 -15.67 6.37
N ALA A 650 -12.39 -15.13 5.20
CA ALA A 650 -12.86 -15.92 4.07
C ALA A 650 -11.75 -16.83 3.53
N GLY A 651 -10.51 -16.35 3.41
CA GLY A 651 -9.38 -17.13 2.88
C GLY A 651 -9.08 -18.39 3.69
N PHE A 652 -9.08 -18.31 5.03
CA PHE A 652 -8.81 -19.45 5.90
C PHE A 652 -9.97 -20.47 5.88
N VAL A 653 -11.22 -20.00 5.94
CA VAL A 653 -12.42 -20.86 5.95
C VAL A 653 -12.65 -21.51 4.57
N ILE A 654 -12.40 -20.78 3.47
CA ILE A 654 -12.55 -21.27 2.09
C ILE A 654 -11.51 -22.33 1.74
N MET A 655 -10.29 -22.22 2.27
CA MET A 655 -9.26 -23.23 2.06
C MET A 655 -9.55 -24.54 2.80
N SER A 656 -10.26 -24.49 3.94
CA SER A 656 -10.69 -25.66 4.71
C SER A 656 -12.08 -26.19 4.35
N ALA A 657 -12.79 -25.58 3.39
CA ALA A 657 -14.16 -25.93 3.04
C ALA A 657 -14.19 -27.05 1.97
N ASP A 658 -13.92 -28.28 2.40
CA ASP A 658 -13.85 -29.46 1.52
C ASP A 658 -15.10 -29.64 0.64
N ALA A 659 -16.29 -29.30 1.16
CA ALA A 659 -17.54 -29.41 0.40
C ALA A 659 -17.69 -28.38 -0.72
N LEU A 660 -17.11 -27.18 -0.59
CA LEU A 660 -17.10 -26.20 -1.69
C LEU A 660 -16.14 -26.64 -2.80
N ALA A 661 -15.01 -27.22 -2.42
CA ALA A 661 -14.04 -27.78 -3.36
C ALA A 661 -14.66 -28.96 -4.13
N GLU A 662 -15.31 -29.89 -3.43
CA GLU A 662 -15.99 -31.04 -4.02
C GLU A 662 -17.11 -30.63 -5.00
N SER A 663 -18.02 -29.74 -4.60
CA SER A 663 -19.13 -29.35 -5.48
C SER A 663 -18.68 -28.53 -6.69
N SER A 664 -17.63 -27.72 -6.53
CA SER A 664 -17.06 -26.98 -7.67
C SER A 664 -16.32 -27.89 -8.65
N ALA A 665 -15.71 -28.98 -8.17
CA ALA A 665 -15.15 -30.03 -9.02
C ALA A 665 -16.25 -30.78 -9.79
N ASP A 666 -17.38 -31.09 -9.15
CA ASP A 666 -18.53 -31.70 -9.83
C ASP A 666 -19.06 -30.83 -10.97
N VAL A 667 -19.15 -29.51 -10.78
CA VAL A 667 -19.52 -28.57 -11.85
C VAL A 667 -18.50 -28.59 -12.98
N TYR A 668 -17.21 -28.62 -12.66
CA TYR A 668 -16.14 -28.73 -13.65
C TYR A 668 -16.21 -30.04 -14.46
N HIS A 669 -16.58 -31.16 -13.83
CA HIS A 669 -16.66 -32.46 -14.48
C HIS A 669 -17.94 -32.65 -15.30
N TYR A 670 -19.12 -32.34 -14.74
CA TYR A 670 -20.41 -32.64 -15.38
C TYR A 670 -20.86 -31.59 -16.41
N CYS A 671 -20.30 -30.38 -16.38
CA CYS A 671 -20.68 -29.29 -17.29
C CYS A 671 -19.69 -29.01 -18.42
N ARG A 672 -18.66 -29.85 -18.61
CA ARG A 672 -17.60 -29.68 -19.63
C ARG A 672 -17.88 -30.44 -20.95
N SER A 673 -19.14 -30.80 -21.21
CA SER A 673 -19.57 -31.37 -22.49
C SER A 673 -20.04 -30.29 -23.45
#